data_AF-A0A9R1H977-F1
#
_entry.id   AF-A0A9R1H977-F1
#
_cell.length_a   1.000
_cell.length_b   1.000
_cell.length_c   1.000
_cell.angle_alpha   90.00
_cell.angle_beta   90.00
_cell.angle_gamma   90.00
#
_symmetry.space_group_name_H-M   'P 1'
#
loop_
_entity.id
_entity.type
_entity.pdbx_description
1 polymer ?
#
loop_
_entity_poly.entity_id
_entity_poly.type
_entity_poly.pdbx_seq_one_letter_code
_entity_poly.pdbx_strand_id
1 'polypeptide(L)'
;MKSFRTFPLAPPFRNIHGHHCGDFYLFNGDSVVRVVIIAMANLLHIQLCVLESSTWIEYRNTVDVGISLGEGPFCKTALCVNRFIYMLSIDGFLVKVRMEDCSASVIPLPNGSYEWRFQQICRSNYSDFLYVHVDGFDIRIWSYLSDTWTPVFRIHVPSIFACHIDIVESLNCIEWDTSRSGWGEFLTMYGVSDGVEHIIMGINGVEHLYLLDSINGTVTLIGSNEELIEISPFVTSWIPSFLTLKEKSAEIEYECLDILGDVFDRSGNVITKDHAYMLTALLSQLSSTEASVRKKTVSCIASLAPCLSDDLLAKATLEAVQLLKKRRQKSEITRTNIQMIGALSCSVGYRFGPHLAEAVPLLISYCTSASENDEELRACSLQALESIMLRCPRDISPYYEGILNLALEYVSYDPNITDSMKEDAHGEVQDEEDDDESASEYKDDKNASWKVRQASAKCLSAIIVSCPQMLFKMYQEACTKLINRFREREENVKMDIFNTFIELLRQTGNVTKGQGDIDESSPRWLLKQEVPKVVKSIDSQLYERSIKTKVGAFSVLKELVVLLPDCLADHLGSLVPWIEMYLNDKSYTSSLKIEALAFTRILMAPHSPSVFHPYIQILCDAIVSAIGDIYYKVTADALRACGELVRVLRPNFEARSINCRPYISPIYEAIWARLANQDQEVNECAISCMSLVIATFGDGLQRELPSCLSLLVDRMSYEITRLTAVKAFAVLANSPLRIDLSCVLDRVVSDLTTFLRKANRALRQATTGTLDSLVVTYGDQIGLPSYETIIAELSILISDIDLHMSVLALELCRTIMVDRSSFQNVGLAVRHKVLPQALILIRSALLQGRALEALQKFFTALVQSANTTFETLLGSLISTAKQSQLGGLAKQALSSIAQCVAVLCLAAGDQKCALTIEMLEGILNDVSSTDTAKQHIALLCLGEIGRRKDLSNHVQIENTVIESFQSPSEEIKSAASYALGNIAVGNLSKYLPFILDQIDNQQKNPYLLLHSLKEAGNCMAVC
;
A
#
# COMPACT_ATOMS: atom_id res chain seq x y z
N MET A 1 -15.43 -32.02 -15.32
CA MET A 1 -16.41 -31.03 -15.83
C MET A 1 -15.88 -30.36 -17.10
N LYS A 2 -16.11 -30.94 -18.28
CA LYS A 2 -16.02 -30.22 -19.57
C LYS A 2 -17.46 -30.02 -20.07
N SER A 3 -17.78 -28.78 -20.47
CA SER A 3 -18.97 -28.34 -21.21
C SER A 3 -20.37 -28.72 -20.67
N PHE A 4 -20.90 -27.94 -19.73
CA PHE A 4 -22.36 -27.70 -19.65
C PHE A 4 -22.75 -26.62 -20.68
N ARG A 5 -22.65 -26.94 -21.97
CA ARG A 5 -23.24 -26.14 -23.05
C ARG A 5 -24.23 -27.02 -23.81
N THR A 6 -25.51 -26.78 -23.53
CA THR A 6 -26.69 -27.05 -24.38
C THR A 6 -26.86 -28.48 -24.92
N PHE A 7 -27.38 -29.38 -24.08
CA PHE A 7 -28.13 -30.54 -24.58
C PHE A 7 -29.58 -30.13 -24.91
N PRO A 8 -30.22 -30.72 -25.94
CA PRO A 8 -31.63 -30.46 -26.24
C PRO A 8 -32.53 -30.89 -25.07
N LEU A 9 -33.55 -30.08 -24.75
CA LEU A 9 -34.54 -30.38 -23.71
C LEU A 9 -35.14 -31.79 -23.92
N ALA A 10 -35.07 -32.62 -22.88
CA ALA A 10 -35.62 -33.97 -22.92
C ALA A 10 -37.15 -33.95 -23.12
N PRO A 11 -37.72 -34.88 -23.90
CA PRO A 11 -39.16 -34.94 -24.12
C PRO A 11 -39.91 -35.15 -22.78
N PRO A 12 -41.10 -34.57 -22.60
CA PRO A 12 -41.91 -34.83 -21.42
C PRO A 12 -42.41 -36.28 -21.45
N PHE A 13 -42.23 -37.02 -20.37
CA PHE A 13 -42.82 -38.35 -20.23
C PHE A 13 -44.35 -38.27 -20.12
N ARG A 14 -45.07 -39.34 -20.53
CA ARG A 14 -46.54 -39.40 -20.38
C ARG A 14 -46.93 -39.29 -18.90
N ASN A 15 -47.95 -38.48 -18.61
CA ASN A 15 -48.59 -38.42 -17.28
C ASN A 15 -49.13 -39.80 -16.89
N ILE A 16 -48.41 -40.53 -16.05
CA ILE A 16 -48.92 -41.72 -15.36
C ILE A 16 -49.31 -41.29 -13.94
N HIS A 17 -50.48 -41.72 -13.45
CA HIS A 17 -50.97 -41.37 -12.10
C HIS A 17 -50.15 -42.06 -10.99
N GLY A 18 -49.13 -41.38 -10.44
CA GLY A 18 -48.33 -41.87 -9.32
C GLY A 18 -47.46 -40.77 -8.69
N HIS A 19 -46.79 -41.10 -7.58
CA HIS A 19 -45.87 -40.16 -6.93
C HIS A 19 -44.52 -40.17 -7.65
N HIS A 20 -44.01 -38.98 -7.99
CA HIS A 20 -42.73 -38.81 -8.65
C HIS A 20 -41.59 -38.99 -7.61
N CYS A 21 -40.79 -40.04 -7.76
CA CYS A 21 -39.81 -40.48 -6.75
C CYS A 21 -38.35 -40.14 -7.11
N GLY A 22 -38.07 -39.67 -8.33
CA GLY A 22 -36.75 -39.16 -8.73
C GLY A 22 -36.61 -38.96 -10.24
N ASP A 23 -35.80 -37.98 -10.67
CA ASP A 23 -35.41 -37.73 -12.07
C ASP A 23 -33.89 -37.52 -12.11
N PHE A 24 -33.17 -38.40 -12.83
CA PHE A 24 -31.72 -38.45 -12.83
C PHE A 24 -31.17 -38.38 -14.25
N TYR A 25 -30.13 -37.57 -14.45
CA TYR A 25 -29.32 -37.57 -15.67
C TYR A 25 -28.00 -38.29 -15.40
N LEU A 26 -27.84 -39.48 -15.99
CA LEU A 26 -26.69 -40.37 -15.80
C LEU A 26 -25.85 -40.40 -17.08
N PHE A 27 -24.54 -40.29 -16.95
CA PHE A 27 -23.65 -40.47 -18.09
C PHE A 27 -23.45 -41.97 -18.39
N ASN A 28 -23.10 -42.33 -19.62
CA ASN A 28 -22.70 -43.68 -20.00
C ASN A 28 -21.67 -43.63 -21.13
N GLY A 29 -20.40 -43.42 -20.79
CA GLY A 29 -19.38 -43.05 -21.79
C GLY A 29 -19.74 -41.72 -22.45
N ASP A 30 -19.97 -41.74 -23.77
CA ASP A 30 -20.28 -40.55 -24.58
C ASP A 30 -21.79 -40.22 -24.66
N SER A 31 -22.68 -41.01 -24.03
CA SER A 31 -24.13 -40.77 -24.03
C SER A 31 -24.66 -40.31 -22.66
N VAL A 32 -25.82 -39.63 -22.69
CA VAL A 32 -26.54 -39.17 -21.48
C VAL A 32 -27.87 -39.92 -21.39
N VAL A 33 -28.18 -40.46 -20.22
CA VAL A 33 -29.39 -41.26 -19.95
C VAL A 33 -30.22 -40.52 -18.91
N ARG A 34 -31.46 -40.16 -19.24
CA ARG A 34 -32.44 -39.64 -18.29
C ARG A 34 -33.29 -40.77 -17.75
N VAL A 35 -33.38 -40.87 -16.42
CA VAL A 35 -34.11 -41.90 -15.69
C VAL A 35 -35.14 -41.23 -14.81
N VAL A 36 -36.43 -41.50 -15.06
CA VAL A 36 -37.54 -41.02 -14.23
C VAL A 36 -38.16 -42.18 -13.49
N ILE A 37 -38.33 -42.02 -12.17
CA ILE A 37 -38.85 -43.03 -11.26
C ILE A 37 -40.20 -42.56 -10.72
N ILE A 38 -41.23 -43.37 -10.89
CA ILE A 38 -42.60 -43.10 -10.44
C ILE A 38 -43.07 -44.27 -9.57
N ALA A 39 -43.48 -44.00 -8.33
CA ALA A 39 -44.08 -45.01 -7.47
C ALA A 39 -45.60 -45.05 -7.63
N MET A 40 -46.16 -46.25 -7.75
CA MET A 40 -47.60 -46.52 -7.74
C MET A 40 -47.92 -47.65 -6.78
N ALA A 41 -48.55 -47.32 -5.65
CA ALA A 41 -48.87 -48.28 -4.59
C ALA A 41 -47.62 -49.11 -4.17
N ASN A 42 -47.61 -50.42 -4.47
CA ASN A 42 -46.52 -51.36 -4.14
C ASN A 42 -45.63 -51.71 -5.34
N LEU A 43 -45.60 -50.87 -6.38
CA LEU A 43 -44.82 -51.07 -7.60
C LEU A 43 -44.00 -49.82 -7.92
N LEU A 44 -42.74 -50.03 -8.29
CA LEU A 44 -41.86 -48.99 -8.82
C LEU A 44 -41.90 -49.03 -10.36
N HIS A 45 -42.36 -47.96 -11.01
CA HIS A 45 -42.28 -47.79 -12.46
C HIS A 45 -41.07 -46.93 -12.82
N ILE A 46 -40.25 -47.39 -13.76
CA ILE A 46 -39.08 -46.66 -14.27
C ILE A 46 -39.28 -46.34 -15.75
N GLN A 47 -39.09 -45.08 -16.11
CA GLN A 47 -39.08 -44.59 -17.49
C GLN A 47 -37.67 -44.17 -17.89
N LEU A 48 -37.21 -44.61 -19.07
CA LEU A 48 -35.85 -44.43 -19.55
C LEU A 48 -35.82 -43.71 -20.90
N CYS A 49 -35.02 -42.65 -20.99
CA CYS A 49 -34.71 -41.94 -22.23
C CYS A 49 -33.19 -41.85 -22.39
N VAL A 50 -32.66 -42.26 -23.54
CA VAL A 50 -31.22 -42.16 -23.85
C VAL A 50 -31.01 -41.12 -24.93
N LEU A 51 -30.05 -40.23 -24.71
CA LEU A 51 -29.59 -39.25 -25.69
C LEU A 51 -28.51 -39.90 -26.56
N GLU A 52 -28.88 -40.29 -27.77
CA GLU A 52 -27.96 -40.80 -28.79
C GLU A 52 -27.86 -39.81 -29.94
N SER A 53 -26.65 -39.41 -30.34
CA SER A 53 -26.41 -38.54 -31.51
C SER A 53 -27.27 -37.27 -31.57
N SER A 54 -27.50 -36.63 -30.42
CA SER A 54 -28.34 -35.42 -30.25
C SER A 54 -29.86 -35.62 -30.36
N THR A 55 -30.35 -36.87 -30.37
CA THR A 55 -31.78 -37.20 -30.32
C THR A 55 -32.12 -38.06 -29.10
N TRP A 56 -33.22 -37.74 -28.43
CA TRP A 56 -33.72 -38.53 -27.30
C TRP A 56 -34.52 -39.73 -27.81
N ILE A 57 -34.09 -40.93 -27.45
CA ILE A 57 -34.76 -42.20 -27.73
C ILE A 57 -35.44 -42.68 -26.45
N GLU A 58 -36.77 -42.74 -26.45
CA GLU A 58 -37.57 -43.28 -25.35
C GLU A 58 -37.61 -44.82 -25.46
N TYR A 59 -37.06 -45.52 -24.46
CA TYR A 59 -37.19 -46.97 -24.36
C TYR A 59 -38.55 -47.27 -23.73
N ARG A 60 -39.52 -47.66 -24.55
CA ARG A 60 -40.89 -47.98 -24.13
C ARG A 60 -40.97 -49.35 -23.45
N ASN A 61 -40.51 -49.45 -22.22
CA ASN A 61 -40.84 -50.58 -21.35
C ASN A 61 -40.89 -50.09 -19.90
N THR A 62 -42.06 -50.16 -19.28
CA THR A 62 -42.23 -49.96 -17.84
C THR A 62 -41.71 -51.19 -17.12
N VAL A 63 -40.70 -51.02 -16.27
CA VAL A 63 -40.20 -52.08 -15.39
C VAL A 63 -41.03 -52.06 -14.11
N ASP A 64 -41.68 -53.17 -13.78
CA ASP A 64 -42.38 -53.33 -12.51
C ASP A 64 -41.47 -54.05 -11.52
N VAL A 65 -40.86 -53.28 -10.62
CA VAL A 65 -40.07 -53.86 -9.52
C VAL A 65 -41.05 -54.10 -8.37
N GLY A 66 -41.43 -55.36 -8.14
CA GLY A 66 -42.39 -55.79 -7.12
C GLY A 66 -41.91 -55.62 -5.68
N ILE A 67 -41.63 -54.38 -5.26
CA ILE A 67 -41.07 -54.00 -3.95
C ILE A 67 -42.07 -53.07 -3.27
N SER A 68 -42.43 -53.37 -2.01
CA SER A 68 -43.29 -52.48 -1.20
C SER A 68 -42.53 -51.21 -0.83
N LEU A 69 -43.09 -50.05 -1.15
CA LEU A 69 -42.47 -48.74 -0.90
C LEU A 69 -43.27 -47.99 0.17
N GLY A 70 -42.58 -47.35 1.11
CA GLY A 70 -43.16 -46.31 1.96
C GLY A 70 -43.41 -45.00 1.20
N GLU A 71 -44.14 -44.05 1.80
CA GLU A 71 -44.57 -42.78 1.16
C GLU A 71 -43.44 -41.74 0.91
N GLY A 72 -42.21 -42.17 0.57
CA GLY A 72 -41.02 -41.29 0.42
C GLY A 72 -40.25 -41.43 -0.90
N PRO A 73 -39.28 -40.54 -1.18
CA PRO A 73 -38.38 -40.68 -2.34
C PRO A 73 -37.62 -42.01 -2.26
N PHE A 74 -37.49 -42.71 -3.38
CA PHE A 74 -37.03 -44.11 -3.34
C PHE A 74 -35.49 -44.26 -3.42
N CYS A 75 -34.80 -43.37 -4.14
CA CYS A 75 -33.42 -43.58 -4.58
C CYS A 75 -32.44 -42.56 -3.97
N LYS A 76 -31.37 -43.03 -3.30
CA LYS A 76 -30.26 -42.22 -2.76
C LYS A 76 -29.27 -41.81 -3.84
N THR A 77 -28.89 -42.74 -4.70
CA THR A 77 -27.90 -42.53 -5.77
C THR A 77 -28.12 -43.52 -6.90
N ALA A 78 -27.85 -43.11 -8.13
CA ALA A 78 -27.98 -43.93 -9.32
C ALA A 78 -26.72 -43.83 -10.19
N LEU A 79 -26.36 -44.93 -10.83
CA LEU A 79 -25.21 -45.02 -11.70
C LEU A 79 -25.54 -45.84 -12.94
N CYS A 80 -25.11 -45.36 -14.11
CA CYS A 80 -25.14 -46.15 -15.33
C CYS A 80 -23.74 -46.65 -15.69
N VAL A 81 -23.60 -47.97 -15.85
CA VAL A 81 -22.39 -48.65 -16.30
C VAL A 81 -22.77 -49.84 -17.19
N ASN A 82 -22.08 -50.01 -18.32
CA ASN A 82 -22.19 -51.20 -19.19
C ASN A 82 -23.64 -51.59 -19.59
N ARG A 83 -24.49 -50.59 -19.92
CA ARG A 83 -25.93 -50.77 -20.27
C ARG A 83 -26.82 -51.27 -19.11
N PHE A 84 -26.33 -51.20 -17.88
CA PHE A 84 -27.11 -51.41 -16.67
C PHE A 84 -27.21 -50.11 -15.87
N ILE A 85 -28.35 -49.92 -15.22
CA ILE A 85 -28.58 -48.87 -14.24
C ILE A 85 -28.60 -49.53 -12.87
N TYR A 86 -27.74 -49.06 -11.98
CA TYR A 86 -27.71 -49.47 -10.58
C TYR A 86 -28.27 -48.33 -9.74
N MET A 87 -29.27 -48.62 -8.91
CA MET A 87 -29.93 -47.63 -8.05
C MET A 87 -29.90 -48.12 -6.61
N LEU A 88 -29.42 -47.29 -5.71
CA LEU A 88 -29.39 -47.58 -4.27
C LEU A 88 -30.62 -46.98 -3.61
N SER A 89 -31.44 -47.81 -2.98
CA SER A 89 -32.63 -47.37 -2.25
C SER A 89 -32.29 -46.74 -0.89
N ILE A 90 -33.16 -45.87 -0.38
CA ILE A 90 -33.07 -45.31 0.98
C ILE A 90 -33.01 -46.43 2.03
N ASP A 91 -33.81 -47.47 1.83
CA ASP A 91 -33.98 -48.61 2.74
C ASP A 91 -32.86 -49.66 2.61
N GLY A 92 -31.78 -49.36 1.88
CA GLY A 92 -30.57 -50.18 1.87
C GLY A 92 -30.64 -51.43 1.00
N PHE A 93 -31.30 -51.36 -0.16
CA PHE A 93 -31.22 -52.38 -1.21
C PHE A 93 -30.85 -51.77 -2.55
N LEU A 94 -30.14 -52.54 -3.38
CA LEU A 94 -29.64 -52.09 -4.68
C LEU A 94 -30.46 -52.73 -5.79
N VAL A 95 -30.97 -51.94 -6.73
CA VAL A 95 -31.73 -52.41 -7.89
C VAL A 95 -30.86 -52.30 -9.14
N LYS A 96 -30.70 -53.42 -9.86
CA LYS A 96 -30.03 -53.49 -11.16
C LYS A 96 -31.10 -53.55 -12.25
N VAL A 97 -31.08 -52.61 -13.17
CA VAL A 97 -31.99 -52.53 -14.31
C VAL A 97 -31.21 -52.65 -15.59
N ARG A 98 -31.57 -53.59 -16.46
CA ARG A 98 -30.98 -53.72 -17.79
C ARG A 98 -31.70 -52.77 -18.75
N MET A 99 -30.96 -51.92 -19.46
CA MET A 99 -31.55 -50.92 -20.36
C MET A 99 -32.24 -51.53 -21.59
N GLU A 100 -31.77 -52.68 -22.09
CA GLU A 100 -32.21 -53.26 -23.36
C GLU A 100 -33.61 -53.91 -23.29
N ASP A 101 -33.85 -54.70 -22.24
CA ASP A 101 -35.11 -55.44 -22.04
C ASP A 101 -35.92 -54.91 -20.85
N CYS A 102 -35.41 -53.89 -20.14
CA CYS A 102 -36.09 -53.30 -19.00
C CYS A 102 -36.40 -54.35 -17.90
N SER A 103 -35.55 -55.37 -17.76
CA SER A 103 -35.62 -56.30 -16.62
C SER A 103 -34.94 -55.71 -15.39
N ALA A 104 -35.55 -55.86 -14.21
CA ALA A 104 -34.97 -55.46 -12.93
C ALA A 104 -34.71 -56.67 -12.03
N SER A 105 -33.59 -56.64 -11.31
CA SER A 105 -33.29 -57.55 -10.21
C SER A 105 -32.80 -56.79 -8.99
N VAL A 106 -33.08 -57.32 -7.80
CA VAL A 106 -32.58 -56.76 -6.54
C VAL A 106 -31.28 -57.47 -6.19
N ILE A 107 -30.24 -56.67 -5.97
CA ILE A 107 -28.93 -57.12 -5.49
C ILE A 107 -28.92 -56.98 -3.96
N PRO A 108 -28.72 -58.07 -3.21
CA PRO A 108 -28.52 -57.96 -1.77
C PRO A 108 -27.19 -57.25 -1.48
N LEU A 109 -27.19 -56.29 -0.55
CA LEU A 109 -25.96 -55.64 -0.10
C LEU A 109 -25.04 -56.65 0.64
N PRO A 110 -23.72 -56.37 0.76
CA PRO A 110 -22.79 -57.20 1.53
C PRO A 110 -23.26 -57.42 2.99
N ASN A 111 -22.73 -58.42 3.70
CA ASN A 111 -23.08 -58.61 5.12
C ASN A 111 -22.50 -57.48 6.01
N GLY A 112 -23.34 -56.72 6.71
CA GLY A 112 -22.94 -55.65 7.64
C GLY A 112 -24.12 -55.02 8.40
N SER A 113 -23.88 -54.39 9.57
CA SER A 113 -24.93 -53.77 10.43
C SER A 113 -25.28 -52.34 10.01
N TYR A 114 -26.18 -52.13 9.05
CA TYR A 114 -26.40 -50.83 8.38
C TYR A 114 -27.10 -49.72 9.20
N GLU A 115 -26.87 -49.64 10.51
CA GLU A 115 -27.74 -48.86 11.41
C GLU A 115 -27.50 -47.33 11.38
N TRP A 116 -26.37 -46.81 10.86
CA TRP A 116 -26.09 -45.36 10.81
C TRP A 116 -25.10 -44.97 9.70
N ARG A 117 -25.47 -44.96 8.40
CA ARG A 117 -24.44 -44.90 7.32
C ARG A 117 -24.78 -44.06 6.09
N PHE A 118 -23.82 -43.18 5.74
CA PHE A 118 -23.67 -42.67 4.38
C PHE A 118 -23.29 -43.83 3.45
N GLN A 119 -24.02 -43.97 2.33
CA GLN A 119 -23.82 -45.03 1.35
C GLN A 119 -23.80 -44.43 -0.06
N GLN A 120 -22.79 -44.77 -0.85
CA GLN A 120 -22.65 -44.25 -2.21
C GLN A 120 -22.12 -45.34 -3.16
N ILE A 121 -22.59 -45.31 -4.40
CA ILE A 121 -22.03 -46.10 -5.50
C ILE A 121 -21.20 -45.20 -6.42
N CYS A 122 -20.01 -45.67 -6.78
CA CYS A 122 -19.06 -44.94 -7.63
C CYS A 122 -18.66 -45.78 -8.85
N ARG A 123 -18.26 -45.14 -9.94
CA ARG A 123 -17.72 -45.85 -11.11
C ARG A 123 -16.40 -46.53 -10.78
N SER A 124 -16.13 -47.61 -11.50
CA SER A 124 -14.90 -48.36 -11.47
C SER A 124 -14.48 -48.72 -12.89
N ASN A 125 -13.18 -48.74 -13.17
CA ASN A 125 -12.68 -49.22 -14.46
C ASN A 125 -12.44 -50.74 -14.48
N TYR A 126 -12.50 -51.40 -13.32
CA TYR A 126 -12.22 -52.84 -13.18
C TYR A 126 -13.40 -53.65 -12.62
N SER A 127 -14.50 -52.99 -12.24
CA SER A 127 -15.72 -53.60 -11.72
C SER A 127 -16.96 -52.90 -12.27
N ASP A 128 -18.15 -53.47 -12.08
CA ASP A 128 -19.38 -52.81 -12.52
C ASP A 128 -19.58 -51.49 -11.74
N PHE A 129 -19.29 -51.48 -10.44
CA PHE A 129 -19.21 -50.29 -9.61
C PHE A 129 -18.48 -50.59 -8.29
N LEU A 130 -18.15 -49.54 -7.54
CA LEU A 130 -17.72 -49.61 -6.14
C LEU A 130 -18.85 -49.16 -5.23
N TYR A 131 -19.08 -49.89 -4.14
CA TYR A 131 -19.97 -49.53 -3.05
C TYR A 131 -19.14 -49.02 -1.88
N VAL A 132 -19.31 -47.74 -1.56
CA VAL A 132 -18.63 -47.06 -0.46
C VAL A 132 -19.63 -46.83 0.66
N HIS A 133 -19.18 -47.09 1.87
CA HIS A 133 -20.05 -47.13 3.03
C HIS A 133 -19.26 -46.66 4.25
N VAL A 134 -19.78 -45.63 4.89
CA VAL A 134 -19.13 -44.96 6.01
C VAL A 134 -19.95 -45.20 7.27
N ASP A 135 -19.30 -45.79 8.28
CA ASP A 135 -19.88 -46.15 9.58
C ASP A 135 -19.05 -45.53 10.70
N GLY A 136 -19.44 -44.32 11.13
CA GLY A 136 -18.62 -43.52 12.05
C GLY A 136 -17.23 -43.27 11.46
N PHE A 137 -16.20 -43.78 12.13
CA PHE A 137 -14.79 -43.65 11.69
C PHE A 137 -14.33 -44.76 10.74
N ASP A 138 -15.20 -45.71 10.39
CA ASP A 138 -14.87 -46.82 9.50
C ASP A 138 -15.41 -46.59 8.08
N ILE A 139 -14.50 -46.41 7.12
CA ILE A 139 -14.83 -46.37 5.69
C ILE A 139 -14.59 -47.77 5.11
N ARG A 140 -15.64 -48.38 4.54
CA ARG A 140 -15.58 -49.69 3.87
C ARG A 140 -15.92 -49.54 2.41
N ILE A 141 -15.14 -50.20 1.56
CA ILE A 141 -15.31 -50.19 0.11
C ILE A 141 -15.43 -51.63 -0.38
N TRP A 142 -16.48 -51.90 -1.13
CA TRP A 142 -16.69 -53.17 -1.84
C TRP A 142 -16.74 -52.92 -3.35
N SER A 143 -16.26 -53.89 -4.10
CA SER A 143 -16.35 -53.92 -5.56
C SER A 143 -17.40 -54.95 -5.96
N TYR A 144 -18.28 -54.57 -6.87
CA TYR A 144 -19.29 -55.46 -7.45
C TYR A 144 -18.91 -55.77 -8.89
N LEU A 145 -18.69 -57.05 -9.19
CA LEU A 145 -18.39 -57.51 -10.55
C LEU A 145 -19.08 -58.86 -10.78
N SER A 146 -19.77 -59.00 -11.92
CA SER A 146 -20.38 -60.27 -12.35
C SER A 146 -21.26 -60.93 -11.27
N ASP A 147 -22.09 -60.12 -10.61
CA ASP A 147 -23.00 -60.53 -9.55
C ASP A 147 -22.35 -61.10 -8.28
N THR A 148 -21.09 -60.74 -8.03
CA THR A 148 -20.36 -61.06 -6.80
C THR A 148 -19.81 -59.82 -6.11
N TRP A 149 -19.92 -59.78 -4.78
CA TRP A 149 -19.31 -58.74 -3.95
C TRP A 149 -17.91 -59.16 -3.52
N THR A 150 -16.94 -58.29 -3.76
CA THR A 150 -15.56 -58.46 -3.29
C THR A 150 -15.22 -57.31 -2.34
N PRO A 151 -14.81 -57.56 -1.10
CA PRO A 151 -14.31 -56.49 -0.23
C PRO A 151 -13.00 -55.95 -0.81
N VAL A 152 -12.93 -54.64 -1.00
CA VAL A 152 -11.71 -53.97 -1.50
C VAL A 152 -10.87 -53.52 -0.31
N PHE A 153 -11.44 -52.74 0.61
CA PHE A 153 -10.68 -52.20 1.74
C PHE A 153 -11.55 -51.71 2.93
N ARG A 154 -10.95 -51.59 4.12
CA ARG A 154 -11.51 -50.94 5.33
C ARG A 154 -10.49 -49.99 5.98
N ILE A 155 -10.80 -48.70 6.07
CA ILE A 155 -9.97 -47.66 6.74
C ILE A 155 -10.64 -47.25 8.04
N HIS A 156 -9.86 -47.14 9.12
CA HIS A 156 -10.26 -46.51 10.37
C HIS A 156 -9.63 -45.12 10.48
N VAL A 157 -10.44 -44.07 10.56
CA VAL A 157 -9.97 -42.68 10.62
C VAL A 157 -9.62 -42.30 12.08
N PRO A 158 -8.42 -41.76 12.38
CA PRO A 158 -8.00 -41.46 13.75
C PRO A 158 -8.90 -40.45 14.48
N SER A 159 -9.04 -40.60 15.80
CA SER A 159 -9.84 -39.74 16.69
C SER A 159 -9.40 -38.27 16.79
N ILE A 160 -8.34 -37.85 16.10
CA ILE A 160 -7.92 -36.43 15.99
C ILE A 160 -8.86 -35.63 15.05
N PHE A 161 -9.61 -36.31 14.19
CA PHE A 161 -10.66 -35.73 13.34
C PHE A 161 -12.02 -35.56 14.08
N ALA A 162 -12.03 -35.60 15.43
CA ALA A 162 -13.23 -35.68 16.27
C ALA A 162 -14.05 -34.39 16.43
N CYS A 163 -13.81 -33.37 15.61
CA CYS A 163 -14.67 -32.19 15.59
C CYS A 163 -15.79 -32.43 14.56
N HIS A 164 -16.96 -32.86 15.04
CA HIS A 164 -18.26 -32.77 14.35
C HIS A 164 -18.36 -33.28 12.89
N ILE A 165 -18.33 -34.60 12.70
CA ILE A 165 -18.90 -35.21 11.48
C ILE A 165 -20.40 -35.40 11.70
N ASP A 166 -21.22 -34.42 11.34
CA ASP A 166 -22.67 -34.60 11.21
C ASP A 166 -22.98 -35.07 9.78
N ILE A 167 -23.52 -36.28 9.63
CA ILE A 167 -23.88 -36.85 8.33
C ILE A 167 -25.32 -36.44 8.01
N VAL A 168 -25.50 -35.49 7.08
CA VAL A 168 -26.82 -35.11 6.58
C VAL A 168 -27.12 -35.87 5.28
N GLU A 169 -28.22 -36.62 5.27
CA GLU A 169 -28.76 -37.22 4.04
C GLU A 169 -29.47 -36.15 3.20
N SER A 170 -28.75 -35.51 2.27
CA SER A 170 -29.39 -34.73 1.21
C SER A 170 -28.62 -34.81 -0.11
N LEU A 171 -29.19 -35.62 -1.01
CA LEU A 171 -29.29 -35.50 -2.48
C LEU A 171 -28.08 -35.04 -3.32
N ASN A 172 -27.74 -35.93 -4.26
CA ASN A 172 -27.39 -35.54 -5.63
C ASN A 172 -28.46 -34.59 -6.19
N CYS A 173 -28.14 -33.30 -6.33
CA CYS A 173 -28.77 -32.41 -7.32
C CYS A 173 -27.89 -31.19 -7.56
N ILE A 174 -27.63 -30.92 -8.84
CA ILE A 174 -27.08 -29.66 -9.33
C ILE A 174 -28.20 -28.62 -9.24
N GLU A 175 -28.21 -27.83 -8.16
CA GLU A 175 -28.80 -26.50 -8.08
C GLU A 175 -28.01 -25.73 -7.00
N TRP A 176 -27.17 -24.77 -7.42
CA TRP A 176 -26.53 -23.82 -6.52
C TRP A 176 -27.58 -22.82 -6.03
N ASP A 177 -28.26 -23.12 -4.93
CA ASP A 177 -28.98 -22.12 -4.17
C ASP A 177 -28.03 -21.54 -3.10
N THR A 178 -27.62 -20.29 -3.29
CA THR A 178 -26.63 -19.56 -2.46
C THR A 178 -27.21 -18.99 -1.16
N SER A 179 -28.38 -19.46 -0.71
CA SER A 179 -29.18 -18.77 0.30
C SER A 179 -29.29 -19.46 1.68
N ARG A 180 -28.39 -20.38 2.05
CA ARG A 180 -28.39 -20.98 3.41
C ARG A 180 -27.00 -21.09 4.03
N SER A 181 -26.52 -19.99 4.59
CA SER A 181 -25.36 -19.94 5.47
C SER A 181 -25.71 -20.41 6.88
N GLY A 182 -25.16 -21.54 7.31
CA GLY A 182 -25.00 -21.86 8.73
C GLY A 182 -25.38 -23.28 9.13
N TRP A 183 -24.58 -24.28 8.77
CA TRP A 183 -24.50 -25.59 9.45
C TRP A 183 -23.07 -26.15 9.29
N GLY A 184 -22.65 -27.01 10.23
CA GLY A 184 -21.26 -27.44 10.52
C GLY A 184 -20.50 -28.20 9.42
N GLU A 185 -19.35 -28.75 9.79
CA GLU A 185 -18.37 -29.36 8.87
C GLU A 185 -18.92 -30.67 8.25
N PHE A 186 -18.83 -30.85 6.92
CA PHE A 186 -19.43 -32.00 6.20
C PHE A 186 -18.40 -32.75 5.33
N LEU A 187 -18.57 -34.07 5.15
CA LEU A 187 -17.74 -34.88 4.24
C LEU A 187 -18.34 -34.90 2.83
N THR A 188 -17.58 -34.43 1.83
CA THR A 188 -17.96 -34.46 0.41
C THR A 188 -16.98 -35.33 -0.38
N MET A 189 -17.47 -36.32 -1.14
CA MET A 189 -16.64 -37.10 -2.07
C MET A 189 -16.78 -36.57 -3.50
N TYR A 190 -15.69 -36.16 -4.12
CA TYR A 190 -15.70 -35.44 -5.40
C TYR A 190 -15.58 -36.35 -6.64
N GLY A 191 -15.12 -37.59 -6.48
CA GLY A 191 -15.05 -38.59 -7.56
C GLY A 191 -13.80 -39.47 -7.52
N VAL A 192 -13.77 -40.45 -8.42
CA VAL A 192 -12.64 -41.36 -8.68
C VAL A 192 -11.99 -40.89 -10.00
N SER A 193 -10.66 -40.73 -10.03
CA SER A 193 -9.96 -40.41 -11.29
C SER A 193 -10.04 -41.58 -12.28
N ASP A 194 -9.98 -41.29 -13.57
CA ASP A 194 -9.86 -42.34 -14.59
C ASP A 194 -8.56 -43.13 -14.38
N GLY A 195 -8.70 -44.39 -13.95
CA GLY A 195 -7.61 -45.26 -13.48
C GLY A 195 -7.78 -45.48 -11.97
N VAL A 196 -8.16 -46.70 -11.58
CA VAL A 196 -8.56 -47.05 -10.19
C VAL A 196 -7.35 -47.00 -9.27
N GLU A 197 -6.97 -45.81 -8.84
CA GLU A 197 -5.92 -45.66 -7.83
C GLU A 197 -6.29 -44.61 -6.80
N HIS A 198 -7.15 -43.62 -7.10
CA HIS A 198 -7.36 -42.49 -6.19
C HIS A 198 -8.83 -42.05 -6.01
N ILE A 199 -9.29 -41.97 -4.76
CA ILE A 199 -10.57 -41.35 -4.35
C ILE A 199 -10.27 -39.99 -3.72
N ILE A 200 -10.89 -38.92 -4.20
CA ILE A 200 -10.71 -37.58 -3.62
C ILE A 200 -11.83 -37.29 -2.60
N MET A 201 -11.43 -37.02 -1.36
CA MET A 201 -12.30 -36.61 -0.26
C MET A 201 -11.99 -35.18 0.15
N GLY A 202 -13.02 -34.34 0.30
CA GLY A 202 -12.89 -33.04 0.95
C GLY A 202 -13.79 -32.95 2.17
N ILE A 203 -13.28 -32.32 3.22
CA ILE A 203 -14.03 -32.00 4.44
C ILE A 203 -14.35 -30.51 4.36
N ASN A 204 -15.61 -30.17 4.09
CA ASN A 204 -16.05 -28.78 4.08
C ASN A 204 -15.92 -28.20 5.50
N GLY A 205 -15.16 -27.12 5.63
CA GLY A 205 -14.89 -26.44 6.90
C GLY A 205 -13.43 -26.53 7.38
N VAL A 206 -12.64 -27.50 6.88
CA VAL A 206 -11.24 -27.72 7.33
C VAL A 206 -10.20 -27.39 6.25
N GLU A 207 -10.59 -26.75 5.14
CA GLU A 207 -9.68 -26.30 4.07
C GLU A 207 -8.63 -27.34 3.61
N HIS A 208 -8.97 -28.64 3.64
CA HIS A 208 -8.04 -29.75 3.40
C HIS A 208 -8.63 -30.81 2.45
N LEU A 209 -7.89 -31.14 1.38
CA LEU A 209 -8.22 -32.20 0.41
C LEU A 209 -7.38 -33.45 0.65
N TYR A 210 -8.01 -34.62 0.63
CA TYR A 210 -7.36 -35.91 0.85
C TYR A 210 -7.48 -36.82 -0.38
N LEU A 211 -6.35 -37.42 -0.79
CA LEU A 211 -6.28 -38.51 -1.74
C LEU A 211 -6.32 -39.83 -0.97
N LEU A 212 -7.28 -40.69 -1.26
CA LEU A 212 -7.25 -42.08 -0.85
C LEU A 212 -6.65 -42.91 -1.97
N ASP A 213 -5.48 -43.49 -1.74
CA ASP A 213 -4.94 -44.52 -2.61
C ASP A 213 -5.68 -45.85 -2.36
N SER A 214 -6.52 -46.28 -3.31
CA SER A 214 -7.31 -47.51 -3.21
C SER A 214 -6.48 -48.78 -3.33
N ILE A 215 -5.24 -48.70 -3.86
CA ILE A 215 -4.32 -49.85 -3.99
C ILE A 215 -3.49 -50.01 -2.72
N ASN A 216 -2.95 -48.91 -2.19
CA ASN A 216 -2.03 -48.95 -1.05
C ASN A 216 -2.70 -48.69 0.31
N GLY A 217 -3.98 -48.31 0.34
CA GLY A 217 -4.73 -48.05 1.57
C GLY A 217 -4.24 -46.82 2.34
N THR A 218 -3.62 -45.85 1.63
CA THR A 218 -3.04 -44.66 2.24
C THR A 218 -3.91 -43.43 2.00
N VAL A 219 -3.97 -42.55 3.01
CA VAL A 219 -4.62 -41.23 2.91
C VAL A 219 -3.52 -40.19 2.85
N THR A 220 -3.47 -39.40 1.77
CA THR A 220 -2.49 -38.33 1.60
C THR A 220 -3.18 -36.98 1.50
N LEU A 221 -2.75 -36.00 2.30
CA LEU A 221 -3.20 -34.62 2.18
C LEU A 221 -2.62 -34.00 0.91
N ILE A 222 -3.48 -33.55 -0.01
CA ILE A 222 -3.08 -33.01 -1.31
C ILE A 222 -2.89 -31.48 -1.25
N GLY A 223 -3.62 -30.78 -0.37
CA GLY A 223 -3.41 -29.33 -0.21
C GLY A 223 -4.50 -28.60 0.58
N SER A 224 -4.21 -27.33 0.85
CA SER A 224 -5.07 -26.31 1.44
C SER A 224 -5.07 -25.07 0.56
N ASN A 225 -6.15 -24.87 -0.21
CA ASN A 225 -6.62 -23.60 -0.78
C ASN A 225 -7.63 -23.84 -1.91
N GLU A 226 -8.62 -22.94 -2.02
CA GLU A 226 -9.60 -22.91 -3.12
C GLU A 226 -8.93 -22.77 -4.51
N GLU A 227 -7.76 -22.14 -4.61
CA GLU A 227 -7.03 -21.92 -5.88
C GLU A 227 -6.45 -23.21 -6.51
N LEU A 228 -6.11 -24.23 -5.70
CA LEU A 228 -5.55 -25.50 -6.21
C LEU A 228 -6.58 -26.32 -7.02
N ILE A 229 -7.87 -26.09 -6.79
CA ILE A 229 -8.98 -26.82 -7.41
C ILE A 229 -9.12 -26.47 -8.90
N GLU A 230 -8.81 -25.23 -9.30
CA GLU A 230 -8.92 -24.79 -10.69
C GLU A 230 -7.65 -25.03 -11.52
N ILE A 231 -6.46 -24.97 -10.90
CA ILE A 231 -5.17 -24.96 -11.61
C ILE A 231 -4.62 -26.38 -11.87
N SER A 232 -4.95 -27.36 -11.01
CA SER A 232 -4.40 -28.73 -11.06
C SER A 232 -4.60 -29.45 -12.41
N PRO A 233 -5.78 -29.43 -13.07
CA PRO A 233 -5.98 -30.09 -14.36
C PRO A 233 -5.22 -29.40 -15.52
N PHE A 234 -5.04 -28.09 -15.44
CA PHE A 234 -4.32 -27.31 -16.46
C PHE A 234 -2.82 -27.59 -16.40
N VAL A 235 -2.23 -27.55 -15.20
CA VAL A 235 -0.80 -27.81 -14.96
C VAL A 235 -0.42 -29.24 -15.35
N THR A 236 -1.25 -30.23 -15.01
CA THR A 236 -0.98 -31.65 -15.30
C THR A 236 -1.19 -32.05 -16.76
N SER A 237 -2.07 -31.37 -17.51
CA SER A 237 -2.37 -31.70 -18.92
C SER A 237 -1.64 -30.83 -19.94
N TRP A 238 -1.46 -29.53 -19.66
CA TRP A 238 -0.99 -28.57 -20.66
C TRP A 238 0.54 -28.44 -20.70
N ILE A 239 1.23 -28.48 -19.55
CA ILE A 239 2.71 -28.38 -19.48
C ILE A 239 3.40 -29.52 -20.27
N PRO A 240 2.97 -30.79 -20.17
CA PRO A 240 3.53 -31.85 -21.00
C PRO A 240 3.21 -31.70 -22.51
N SER A 241 2.12 -31.02 -22.84
CA SER A 241 1.66 -30.79 -24.22
C SER A 241 2.30 -29.58 -24.90
N PHE A 242 2.89 -28.65 -24.15
CA PHE A 242 3.56 -27.46 -24.68
C PHE A 242 4.66 -27.81 -25.71
N LEU A 243 5.43 -28.87 -25.47
CA LEU A 243 6.51 -29.28 -26.37
C LEU A 243 6.05 -29.94 -27.67
N THR A 244 4.86 -30.53 -27.69
CA THR A 244 4.28 -31.10 -28.92
C THR A 244 3.56 -30.05 -29.76
N LEU A 245 3.19 -28.92 -29.17
CA LEU A 245 2.61 -27.76 -29.88
C LEU A 245 3.68 -26.88 -30.56
N LYS A 246 4.94 -26.98 -30.10
CA LYS A 246 6.14 -26.33 -30.67
C LYS A 246 6.36 -26.62 -32.16
N GLU A 247 5.96 -27.80 -32.64
CA GLU A 247 6.31 -28.28 -33.98
C GLU A 247 5.34 -27.83 -35.09
N LYS A 248 4.34 -26.98 -34.79
CA LYS A 248 3.21 -26.72 -35.70
C LYS A 248 3.29 -25.40 -36.48
N SER A 249 3.47 -24.25 -35.83
CA SER A 249 3.67 -22.93 -36.47
C SER A 249 4.14 -21.85 -35.47
N ALA A 250 4.80 -20.79 -35.96
CA ALA A 250 5.30 -19.68 -35.12
C ALA A 250 4.18 -18.87 -34.42
N GLU A 251 2.99 -18.81 -35.01
CA GLU A 251 1.80 -18.18 -34.41
C GLU A 251 1.30 -18.98 -33.21
N ILE A 252 1.26 -20.32 -33.33
CA ILE A 252 0.88 -21.20 -32.22
C ILE A 252 1.93 -21.13 -31.11
N GLU A 253 3.22 -21.12 -31.46
CA GLU A 253 4.30 -20.93 -30.48
C GLU A 253 4.15 -19.60 -29.72
N TYR A 254 3.83 -18.51 -30.40
CA TYR A 254 3.62 -17.20 -29.79
C TYR A 254 2.47 -17.23 -28.78
N GLU A 255 1.29 -17.72 -29.17
CA GLU A 255 0.12 -17.83 -28.29
C GLU A 255 0.39 -18.74 -27.09
N CYS A 256 1.13 -19.84 -27.29
CA CYS A 256 1.51 -20.74 -26.21
C CYS A 256 2.49 -20.06 -25.23
N LEU A 257 3.44 -19.26 -25.71
CA LEU A 257 4.32 -18.47 -24.84
C LEU A 257 3.58 -17.36 -24.09
N ASP A 258 2.51 -16.81 -24.68
CA ASP A 258 1.66 -15.81 -24.02
C ASP A 258 0.90 -16.42 -22.84
N ILE A 259 0.20 -17.52 -23.10
CA ILE A 259 -0.54 -18.26 -22.08
C ILE A 259 0.40 -18.73 -20.95
N LEU A 260 1.61 -19.20 -21.28
CA LEU A 260 2.61 -19.56 -20.27
C LEU A 260 3.03 -18.36 -19.40
N GLY A 261 3.23 -17.19 -20.01
CA GLY A 261 3.57 -15.96 -19.28
C GLY A 261 2.51 -15.61 -18.24
N ASP A 262 1.24 -15.59 -18.65
CA ASP A 262 0.09 -15.31 -17.77
C ASP A 262 -0.01 -16.32 -16.61
N VAL A 263 0.30 -17.59 -16.87
CA VAL A 263 0.30 -18.64 -15.85
C VAL A 263 1.45 -18.46 -14.86
N PHE A 264 2.64 -18.08 -15.31
CA PHE A 264 3.77 -17.80 -14.42
C PHE A 264 3.51 -16.60 -13.51
N ASP A 265 2.93 -15.52 -14.05
CA ASP A 265 2.62 -14.32 -13.28
C ASP A 265 1.59 -14.59 -12.16
N ARG A 266 0.64 -15.51 -12.38
CA ARG A 266 -0.42 -15.83 -11.40
C ARG A 266 -0.06 -16.98 -10.46
N SER A 267 0.65 -17.99 -10.95
CA SER A 267 0.75 -19.30 -10.27
C SER A 267 2.13 -19.94 -10.37
N GLY A 268 3.17 -19.19 -10.74
CA GLY A 268 4.54 -19.70 -10.90
C GLY A 268 5.09 -20.41 -9.65
N ASN A 269 4.69 -20.00 -8.45
CA ASN A 269 5.10 -20.61 -7.17
C ASN A 269 4.54 -22.02 -6.93
N VAL A 270 3.48 -22.42 -7.66
CA VAL A 270 2.82 -23.73 -7.49
C VAL A 270 3.47 -24.81 -8.37
N ILE A 271 4.17 -24.41 -9.44
CA ILE A 271 4.69 -25.31 -10.49
C ILE A 271 6.21 -25.57 -10.31
N THR A 272 6.68 -25.59 -9.08
CA THR A 272 8.14 -25.67 -8.76
C THR A 272 8.82 -26.91 -9.31
N LYS A 273 8.11 -28.04 -9.39
CA LYS A 273 8.63 -29.32 -9.89
C LYS A 273 9.04 -29.27 -11.37
N ASP A 274 8.36 -28.45 -12.17
CA ASP A 274 8.57 -28.39 -13.62
C ASP A 274 9.44 -27.20 -14.05
N HIS A 275 9.83 -26.31 -13.13
CA HIS A 275 10.63 -25.10 -13.44
C HIS A 275 11.90 -25.42 -14.25
N ALA A 276 12.64 -26.46 -13.88
CA ALA A 276 13.87 -26.84 -14.56
C ALA A 276 13.62 -27.26 -16.03
N TYR A 277 12.51 -27.94 -16.27
CA TYR A 277 12.09 -28.41 -17.59
C TYR A 277 11.59 -27.24 -18.44
N MET A 278 10.68 -26.44 -17.89
CA MET A 278 10.12 -25.26 -18.57
C MET A 278 11.20 -24.25 -18.93
N LEU A 279 12.11 -23.95 -18.00
CA LEU A 279 13.23 -23.05 -18.25
C LEU A 279 14.12 -23.56 -19.40
N THR A 280 14.41 -24.87 -19.46
CA THR A 280 15.23 -25.45 -20.53
C THR A 280 14.50 -25.34 -21.89
N ALA A 281 13.19 -25.56 -21.92
CA ALA A 281 12.38 -25.39 -23.11
C ALA A 281 12.37 -23.94 -23.61
N LEU A 282 12.18 -22.97 -22.70
CA LEU A 282 12.19 -21.54 -23.02
C LEU A 282 13.56 -21.06 -23.51
N LEU A 283 14.66 -21.46 -22.84
CA LEU A 283 16.01 -21.07 -23.26
C LEU A 283 16.33 -21.54 -24.70
N SER A 284 15.80 -22.69 -25.13
CA SER A 284 15.96 -23.17 -26.50
C SER A 284 15.32 -22.24 -27.56
N GLN A 285 14.29 -21.48 -27.18
CA GLN A 285 13.55 -20.58 -28.08
C GLN A 285 14.24 -19.23 -28.32
N LEU A 286 15.24 -18.87 -27.50
CA LEU A 286 16.02 -17.65 -27.71
C LEU A 286 16.84 -17.68 -29.01
N SER A 287 17.06 -18.87 -29.59
CA SER A 287 17.74 -19.05 -30.88
C SER A 287 16.78 -19.18 -32.08
N SER A 288 15.46 -18.98 -31.89
CA SER A 288 14.46 -19.04 -32.98
C SER A 288 14.75 -17.99 -34.07
N THR A 289 14.39 -18.30 -35.32
CA THR A 289 14.51 -17.36 -36.45
C THR A 289 13.52 -16.19 -36.34
N GLU A 290 12.36 -16.43 -35.74
CA GLU A 290 11.27 -15.46 -35.61
C GLU A 290 11.48 -14.49 -34.44
N ALA A 291 11.48 -13.19 -34.72
CA ALA A 291 11.74 -12.16 -33.71
C ALA A 291 10.63 -12.04 -32.66
N SER A 292 9.36 -12.26 -33.06
CA SER A 292 8.20 -12.27 -32.16
C SER A 292 8.31 -13.37 -31.10
N VAL A 293 8.65 -14.59 -31.52
CA VAL A 293 8.85 -15.75 -30.65
C VAL A 293 10.00 -15.51 -29.67
N ARG A 294 11.14 -14.99 -30.14
CA ARG A 294 12.28 -14.67 -29.24
C ARG A 294 11.90 -13.62 -28.19
N LYS A 295 11.26 -12.51 -28.60
CA LYS A 295 10.85 -11.43 -27.68
C LYS A 295 9.83 -11.93 -26.65
N LYS A 296 8.85 -12.74 -27.08
CA LYS A 296 7.85 -13.31 -26.17
C LYS A 296 8.46 -14.32 -25.20
N THR A 297 9.44 -15.10 -25.66
CA THR A 297 10.24 -15.99 -24.81
C THR A 297 10.95 -15.21 -23.71
N VAL A 298 11.58 -14.06 -24.02
CA VAL A 298 12.21 -13.19 -23.02
C VAL A 298 11.20 -12.76 -21.94
N SER A 299 10.01 -12.30 -22.36
CA SER A 299 8.94 -11.93 -21.42
C SER A 299 8.52 -13.09 -20.53
N CYS A 300 8.35 -14.28 -21.12
CA CYS A 300 7.92 -15.49 -20.40
C CYS A 300 8.97 -15.95 -19.36
N ILE A 301 10.27 -15.90 -19.72
CA ILE A 301 11.34 -16.21 -18.75
C ILE A 301 11.39 -15.14 -17.66
N ALA A 302 11.17 -13.86 -17.99
CA ALA A 302 11.13 -12.77 -17.03
C ALA A 302 9.97 -12.93 -16.01
N SER A 303 8.81 -13.44 -16.44
CA SER A 303 7.69 -13.81 -15.56
C SER A 303 7.99 -15.03 -14.68
N LEU A 304 8.74 -16.02 -15.20
CA LEU A 304 9.14 -17.21 -14.44
C LEU A 304 10.25 -16.90 -13.41
N ALA A 305 11.15 -15.97 -13.72
CA ALA A 305 12.40 -15.74 -12.98
C ALA A 305 12.24 -15.47 -11.47
N PRO A 306 11.23 -14.72 -10.99
CA PRO A 306 11.02 -14.50 -9.56
C PRO A 306 10.75 -15.80 -8.78
N CYS A 307 10.11 -16.79 -9.43
CA CYS A 307 9.72 -18.07 -8.83
C CYS A 307 10.84 -19.12 -8.87
N LEU A 308 11.90 -18.90 -9.65
CA LEU A 308 13.02 -19.85 -9.78
C LEU A 308 13.84 -19.95 -8.50
N SER A 309 14.40 -21.13 -8.22
CA SER A 309 15.49 -21.29 -7.26
C SER A 309 16.76 -20.59 -7.73
N ASP A 310 17.68 -20.26 -6.80
CA ASP A 310 18.93 -19.58 -7.15
C ASP A 310 19.79 -20.38 -8.14
N ASP A 311 19.80 -21.72 -8.04
CA ASP A 311 20.51 -22.58 -8.99
C ASP A 311 19.95 -22.49 -10.42
N LEU A 312 18.62 -22.48 -10.56
CA LEU A 312 17.96 -22.37 -11.86
C LEU A 312 18.10 -20.96 -12.44
N LEU A 313 18.03 -19.93 -11.60
CA LEU A 313 18.28 -18.55 -12.01
C LEU A 313 19.74 -18.36 -12.48
N ALA A 314 20.70 -18.96 -11.77
CA ALA A 314 22.10 -18.96 -12.18
C ALA A 314 22.28 -19.66 -13.53
N LYS A 315 21.62 -20.82 -13.74
CA LYS A 315 21.61 -21.51 -15.03
C LYS A 315 21.05 -20.64 -16.16
N ALA A 316 19.90 -19.98 -15.94
CA ALA A 316 19.29 -19.08 -16.92
C ALA A 316 20.22 -17.93 -17.31
N THR A 317 20.86 -17.32 -16.31
CA THR A 317 21.75 -16.18 -16.50
C THR A 317 23.04 -16.58 -17.21
N LEU A 318 23.65 -17.71 -16.82
CA LEU A 318 24.84 -18.24 -17.48
C LEU A 318 24.57 -18.57 -18.95
N GLU A 319 23.42 -19.18 -19.27
CA GLU A 319 23.04 -19.46 -20.66
C GLU A 319 22.88 -18.16 -21.47
N ALA A 320 22.20 -17.15 -20.91
CA ALA A 320 22.04 -15.85 -21.57
C ALA A 320 23.40 -15.17 -21.84
N VAL A 321 24.32 -15.21 -20.87
CA VAL A 321 25.70 -14.69 -21.03
C VAL A 321 26.50 -15.49 -22.06
N GLN A 322 26.36 -16.82 -22.07
CA GLN A 322 27.01 -17.68 -23.07
C GLN A 322 26.51 -17.41 -24.49
N LEU A 323 25.20 -17.16 -24.66
CA LEU A 323 24.62 -16.77 -25.95
C LEU A 323 25.25 -15.46 -26.46
N LEU A 324 25.52 -14.50 -25.59
CA LEU A 324 26.23 -13.26 -25.96
C LEU A 324 27.72 -13.50 -26.27
N LYS A 325 28.39 -14.48 -25.65
CA LYS A 325 29.81 -14.77 -25.98
C LYS A 325 30.00 -15.35 -27.38
N LYS A 326 28.94 -15.85 -28.05
CA LYS A 326 29.00 -16.42 -29.40
C LYS A 326 29.27 -15.33 -30.46
N ARG A 327 30.55 -15.12 -30.80
CA ARG A 327 30.97 -14.18 -31.85
C ARG A 327 30.43 -14.63 -33.23
N ARG A 328 29.79 -13.72 -33.98
CA ARG A 328 29.16 -13.88 -35.33
C ARG A 328 27.64 -14.20 -35.38
N GLN A 329 26.86 -13.84 -34.37
CA GLN A 329 25.40 -13.86 -34.49
C GLN A 329 24.87 -12.66 -35.29
N LYS A 330 23.67 -12.79 -35.87
CA LYS A 330 22.95 -11.64 -36.45
C LYS A 330 22.69 -10.59 -35.37
N SER A 331 22.81 -9.31 -35.71
CA SER A 331 22.60 -8.19 -34.77
C SER A 331 21.25 -8.31 -34.04
N GLU A 332 20.17 -8.65 -34.75
CA GLU A 332 18.83 -8.81 -34.15
C GLU A 332 18.76 -9.86 -33.04
N ILE A 333 19.47 -10.98 -33.20
CA ILE A 333 19.53 -12.05 -32.18
C ILE A 333 20.35 -11.56 -30.98
N THR A 334 21.45 -10.87 -31.25
CA THR A 334 22.29 -10.25 -30.21
C THR A 334 21.49 -9.25 -29.38
N ARG A 335 20.68 -8.40 -30.01
CA ARG A 335 19.77 -7.47 -29.32
C ARG A 335 18.76 -8.18 -28.44
N THR A 336 18.14 -9.27 -28.91
CA THR A 336 17.21 -10.04 -28.07
C THR A 336 17.89 -10.67 -26.86
N ASN A 337 19.13 -11.16 -27.02
CA ASN A 337 19.91 -11.71 -25.92
C ASN A 337 20.32 -10.61 -24.90
N ILE A 338 20.59 -9.39 -25.35
CA ILE A 338 20.80 -8.24 -24.45
C ILE A 338 19.52 -7.88 -23.71
N GLN A 339 18.37 -7.86 -24.40
CA GLN A 339 17.06 -7.63 -23.79
C GLN A 339 16.73 -8.69 -22.74
N MET A 340 17.14 -9.94 -22.96
CA MET A 340 17.03 -11.03 -21.98
C MET A 340 17.77 -10.73 -20.68
N ILE A 341 19.00 -10.23 -20.76
CA ILE A 341 19.77 -9.81 -19.57
C ILE A 341 19.07 -8.67 -18.84
N GLY A 342 18.62 -7.64 -19.57
CA GLY A 342 17.88 -6.53 -18.98
C GLY A 342 16.61 -7.00 -18.27
N ALA A 343 15.81 -7.85 -18.93
CA ALA A 343 14.57 -8.39 -18.39
C ALA A 343 14.79 -9.25 -17.14
N LEU A 344 15.77 -10.16 -17.15
CA LEU A 344 16.15 -10.92 -15.97
C LEU A 344 16.52 -10.02 -14.80
N SER A 345 17.37 -9.00 -15.03
CA SER A 345 17.76 -8.06 -13.98
C SER A 345 16.56 -7.30 -13.38
N CYS A 346 15.59 -6.95 -14.22
CA CYS A 346 14.36 -6.27 -13.80
C CYS A 346 13.47 -7.17 -12.94
N SER A 347 13.34 -8.44 -13.30
CA SER A 347 12.46 -9.39 -12.61
C SER A 347 13.01 -9.85 -11.26
N VAL A 348 14.32 -10.12 -11.16
CA VAL A 348 14.90 -10.76 -9.96
C VAL A 348 15.61 -9.79 -9.01
N GLY A 349 15.85 -8.55 -9.45
CA GLY A 349 16.47 -7.52 -8.61
C GLY A 349 17.86 -7.92 -8.12
N TYR A 350 18.08 -7.80 -6.81
CA TYR A 350 19.36 -8.08 -6.15
C TYR A 350 19.90 -9.51 -6.41
N ARG A 351 19.04 -10.49 -6.70
CA ARG A 351 19.45 -11.87 -7.00
C ARG A 351 20.30 -11.97 -8.28
N PHE A 352 20.29 -10.93 -9.12
CA PHE A 352 21.13 -10.85 -10.32
C PHE A 352 22.57 -10.39 -10.02
N GLY A 353 22.83 -9.84 -8.83
CA GLY A 353 24.12 -9.29 -8.40
C GLY A 353 25.35 -10.18 -8.65
N PRO A 354 25.32 -11.49 -8.34
CA PRO A 354 26.46 -12.38 -8.56
C PRO A 354 26.91 -12.53 -10.02
N HIS A 355 26.06 -12.19 -10.99
CA HIS A 355 26.31 -12.39 -12.41
C HIS A 355 26.79 -11.12 -13.15
N LEU A 356 26.87 -9.97 -12.45
CA LEU A 356 27.24 -8.70 -13.05
C LEU A 356 28.66 -8.67 -13.61
N ALA A 357 29.58 -9.39 -12.97
CA ALA A 357 30.99 -9.40 -13.35
C ALA A 357 31.21 -9.91 -14.79
N GLU A 358 30.34 -10.79 -15.28
CA GLU A 358 30.40 -11.28 -16.66
C GLU A 358 29.50 -10.49 -17.61
N ALA A 359 28.32 -10.05 -17.14
CA ALA A 359 27.34 -9.39 -18.00
C ALA A 359 27.72 -7.95 -18.35
N VAL A 360 28.13 -7.13 -17.36
CA VAL A 360 28.35 -5.69 -17.54
C VAL A 360 29.48 -5.37 -18.53
N PRO A 361 30.67 -6.01 -18.46
CA PRO A 361 31.73 -5.77 -19.44
C PRO A 361 31.34 -6.12 -20.87
N LEU A 362 30.53 -7.17 -21.06
CA LEU A 362 30.01 -7.55 -22.38
C LEU A 362 29.06 -6.49 -22.93
N LEU A 363 28.15 -5.96 -22.11
CA LEU A 363 27.23 -4.90 -22.53
C LEU A 363 27.98 -3.62 -22.93
N ILE A 364 29.01 -3.22 -22.16
CA ILE A 364 29.87 -2.08 -22.50
C ILE A 364 30.62 -2.33 -23.81
N SER A 365 31.15 -3.55 -24.01
CA SER A 365 31.81 -3.92 -25.26
C SER A 365 30.85 -3.84 -26.44
N TYR A 366 29.61 -4.35 -26.32
CA TYR A 366 28.64 -4.30 -27.41
C TYR A 366 28.21 -2.88 -27.76
N CYS A 367 28.09 -2.01 -26.76
CA CYS A 367 27.79 -0.61 -26.99
C CYS A 367 28.91 0.11 -27.75
N THR A 368 30.17 -0.10 -27.36
CA THR A 368 31.34 0.56 -27.96
C THR A 368 31.77 -0.03 -29.31
N SER A 369 31.65 -1.35 -29.49
CA SER A 369 32.08 -2.04 -30.72
C SER A 369 31.00 -2.13 -31.80
N ALA A 370 29.79 -1.62 -31.53
CA ALA A 370 28.73 -1.60 -32.53
C ALA A 370 29.17 -0.80 -33.76
N SER A 371 28.81 -1.28 -34.96
CA SER A 371 29.06 -0.54 -36.20
C SER A 371 28.28 0.78 -36.22
N GLU A 372 28.76 1.80 -36.92
CA GLU A 372 28.05 3.09 -37.09
C GLU A 372 26.57 2.90 -37.48
N ASN A 373 26.27 1.92 -38.32
CA ASN A 373 24.91 1.57 -38.79
C ASN A 373 24.05 0.74 -37.81
N ASP A 374 24.54 0.38 -36.62
CA ASP A 374 23.82 -0.46 -35.64
C ASP A 374 23.55 0.29 -34.33
N GLU A 375 22.82 1.40 -34.46
CA GLU A 375 22.42 2.28 -33.36
C GLU A 375 21.44 1.59 -32.40
N GLU A 376 20.62 0.66 -32.89
CA GLU A 376 19.70 -0.13 -32.06
C GLU A 376 20.44 -1.05 -31.08
N LEU A 377 21.57 -1.64 -31.49
CA LEU A 377 22.39 -2.45 -30.60
C LEU A 377 22.99 -1.60 -29.47
N ARG A 378 23.45 -0.38 -29.77
CA ARG A 378 23.93 0.56 -28.74
C ARG A 378 22.83 0.92 -27.76
N ALA A 379 21.64 1.28 -28.26
CA ALA A 379 20.50 1.64 -27.44
C ALA A 379 20.05 0.49 -26.54
N CYS A 380 19.95 -0.75 -27.06
CA CYS A 380 19.60 -1.93 -26.25
C CYS A 380 20.64 -2.20 -25.15
N SER A 381 21.93 -2.00 -25.45
CA SER A 381 23.00 -2.18 -24.46
C SER A 381 22.88 -1.17 -23.31
N LEU A 382 22.62 0.10 -23.63
CA LEU A 382 22.39 1.15 -22.63
C LEU A 382 21.14 0.91 -21.78
N GLN A 383 20.04 0.44 -22.39
CA GLN A 383 18.81 0.07 -21.66
C GLN A 383 19.02 -1.10 -20.71
N ALA A 384 19.82 -2.09 -21.10
CA ALA A 384 20.16 -3.20 -20.20
C ALA A 384 21.02 -2.70 -19.02
N LEU A 385 21.99 -1.82 -19.27
CA LEU A 385 22.81 -1.20 -18.21
C LEU A 385 21.95 -0.35 -17.26
N GLU A 386 21.06 0.49 -17.79
CA GLU A 386 20.07 1.25 -17.03
C GLU A 386 19.26 0.35 -16.09
N SER A 387 18.71 -0.75 -16.60
CA SER A 387 17.91 -1.70 -15.81
C SER A 387 18.73 -2.33 -14.68
N ILE A 388 19.93 -2.81 -14.98
CA ILE A 388 20.82 -3.42 -13.99
C ILE A 388 21.15 -2.42 -12.87
N MET A 389 21.41 -1.17 -13.23
CA MET A 389 21.77 -0.13 -12.25
C MET A 389 20.65 0.19 -11.27
N LEU A 390 19.40 0.25 -11.74
CA LEU A 390 18.24 0.50 -10.89
C LEU A 390 17.93 -0.68 -9.96
N ARG A 391 18.34 -1.89 -10.35
CA ARG A 391 17.94 -3.15 -9.69
C ARG A 391 19.04 -3.76 -8.82
N CYS A 392 20.31 -3.48 -9.11
CA CYS A 392 21.50 -3.98 -8.41
C CYS A 392 22.48 -2.85 -8.04
N PRO A 393 22.06 -1.79 -7.32
CA PRO A 393 22.91 -0.61 -7.07
C PRO A 393 24.18 -0.90 -6.24
N ARG A 394 24.16 -1.93 -5.38
CA ARG A 394 25.33 -2.28 -4.54
C ARG A 394 26.43 -2.97 -5.35
N ASP A 395 26.06 -3.96 -6.15
CA ASP A 395 27.02 -4.84 -6.82
C ASP A 395 27.59 -4.22 -8.10
N ILE A 396 26.89 -3.29 -8.74
CA ILE A 396 27.35 -2.60 -9.95
C ILE A 396 28.40 -1.51 -9.69
N SER A 397 28.70 -1.21 -8.41
CA SER A 397 29.59 -0.11 -8.01
C SER A 397 30.92 -0.01 -8.77
N PRO A 398 31.63 -1.12 -9.09
CA PRO A 398 32.91 -1.05 -9.80
C PRO A 398 32.80 -0.52 -11.24
N TYR A 399 31.61 -0.59 -11.85
CA TYR A 399 31.39 -0.28 -13.26
C TYR A 399 30.81 1.11 -13.51
N TYR A 400 30.43 1.85 -12.46
CA TYR A 400 29.75 3.15 -12.60
C TYR A 400 30.53 4.15 -13.46
N GLU A 401 31.85 4.25 -13.28
CA GLU A 401 32.66 5.20 -14.03
C GLU A 401 32.69 4.87 -15.53
N GLY A 402 32.80 3.58 -15.89
CA GLY A 402 32.74 3.14 -17.27
C GLY A 402 31.39 3.43 -17.92
N ILE A 403 30.30 3.18 -17.19
CA ILE A 403 28.93 3.43 -17.67
C ILE A 403 28.64 4.94 -17.76
N LEU A 404 29.12 5.74 -16.82
CA LEU A 404 28.98 7.21 -16.84
C LEU A 404 29.65 7.78 -18.09
N ASN A 405 30.91 7.44 -18.35
CA ASN A 405 31.64 7.92 -19.52
C ASN A 405 30.91 7.56 -20.82
N LEU A 406 30.41 6.32 -20.90
CA LEU A 406 29.64 5.82 -22.04
C LEU A 406 28.35 6.63 -22.26
N ALA A 407 27.58 6.87 -21.19
CA ALA A 407 26.34 7.63 -21.27
C ALA A 407 26.59 9.11 -21.59
N LEU A 408 27.66 9.72 -21.07
CA LEU A 408 28.04 11.11 -21.37
C LEU A 408 28.58 11.33 -22.79
N GLU A 409 29.14 10.29 -23.41
CA GLU A 409 29.51 10.29 -24.82
C GLU A 409 28.24 10.22 -25.68
N TYR A 410 27.40 9.21 -25.44
CA TYR A 410 26.26 8.91 -26.29
C TYR A 410 25.04 9.82 -26.10
N VAL A 411 24.93 10.56 -24.99
CA VAL A 411 23.90 11.60 -24.84
C VAL A 411 24.08 12.73 -25.87
N SER A 412 25.32 12.95 -26.34
CA SER A 412 25.63 13.95 -27.36
C SER A 412 25.80 13.37 -28.77
N TYR A 413 25.59 12.06 -28.94
CA TYR A 413 25.82 11.37 -30.20
C TYR A 413 24.78 11.76 -31.25
N ASP A 414 25.25 12.53 -32.23
CA ASP A 414 24.45 12.93 -33.39
C ASP A 414 25.33 12.89 -34.65
N PRO A 415 25.44 11.73 -35.33
CA PRO A 415 26.28 11.57 -36.51
C PRO A 415 25.81 12.38 -37.73
N ASN A 416 24.60 12.97 -37.66
CA ASN A 416 24.00 13.72 -38.77
C ASN A 416 24.25 15.23 -38.69
N ILE A 417 24.90 15.73 -37.63
CA ILE A 417 25.29 17.13 -37.51
C ILE A 417 26.73 17.29 -38.02
N THR A 418 26.91 17.84 -39.22
CA THR A 418 28.20 18.33 -39.68
C THR A 418 28.56 19.62 -38.94
N ASP A 419 29.86 19.85 -38.67
CA ASP A 419 30.34 21.03 -37.94
C ASP A 419 29.93 22.38 -38.60
N SER A 420 29.53 22.39 -39.87
CA SER A 420 29.00 23.58 -40.56
C SER A 420 27.58 23.99 -40.13
N MET A 421 26.81 23.11 -39.47
CA MET A 421 25.44 23.43 -39.01
C MET A 421 25.39 23.85 -37.54
N LYS A 422 26.54 23.99 -36.87
CA LYS A 422 26.62 24.42 -35.47
C LYS A 422 26.66 25.95 -35.30
N GLU A 423 26.95 26.72 -36.35
CA GLU A 423 27.13 28.18 -36.27
C GLU A 423 25.90 29.00 -36.70
N ASP A 424 24.94 28.44 -37.45
CA ASP A 424 23.82 29.21 -38.03
C ASP A 424 22.46 29.11 -37.28
N ALA A 425 22.46 28.75 -35.99
CA ALA A 425 21.22 28.74 -35.17
C ALA A 425 20.85 30.13 -34.59
N HIS A 426 21.40 31.21 -35.16
CA HIS A 426 20.98 32.59 -34.95
C HIS A 426 20.45 33.18 -36.27
N GLY A 427 19.53 32.47 -36.92
CA GLY A 427 18.70 33.00 -37.99
C GLY A 427 17.35 33.38 -37.41
N GLU A 428 17.02 34.67 -37.44
CA GLU A 428 15.69 35.21 -37.16
C GLU A 428 14.63 34.38 -37.91
N VAL A 429 13.65 33.83 -37.19
CA VAL A 429 12.44 33.29 -37.83
C VAL A 429 11.63 34.50 -38.27
N GLN A 430 12.01 35.05 -39.42
CA GLN A 430 11.27 36.08 -40.11
C GLN A 430 9.96 35.44 -40.59
N ASP A 431 8.85 36.11 -40.29
CA ASP A 431 7.51 35.78 -40.76
C ASP A 431 7.54 35.65 -42.29
N GLU A 432 7.52 34.43 -42.80
CA GLU A 432 7.10 34.17 -44.18
C GLU A 432 5.73 33.52 -44.14
N GLU A 433 4.82 34.26 -44.76
CA GLU A 433 3.41 34.01 -44.99
C GLU A 433 3.19 32.68 -45.71
N ASP A 434 1.98 32.15 -45.53
CA ASP A 434 1.43 30.98 -46.22
C ASP A 434 1.87 30.88 -47.69
N ASP A 435 2.60 29.80 -48.04
CA ASP A 435 2.47 29.19 -49.36
C ASP A 435 2.83 27.70 -49.32
N ASP A 436 1.91 26.90 -49.85
CA ASP A 436 2.05 25.47 -50.12
C ASP A 436 3.27 25.20 -51.02
N GLU A 437 4.23 24.38 -50.59
CA GLU A 437 4.92 23.46 -51.52
C GLU A 437 5.75 22.38 -50.79
N SER A 438 5.33 21.14 -51.00
CA SER A 438 6.13 19.90 -51.04
C SER A 438 7.64 20.01 -50.76
N ALA A 439 8.03 19.91 -49.49
CA ALA A 439 9.38 19.45 -49.12
C ALA A 439 9.36 17.92 -48.98
N SER A 440 9.54 17.26 -50.12
CA SER A 440 9.89 15.86 -50.31
C SER A 440 10.20 15.05 -49.03
N GLU A 441 9.32 14.12 -48.70
CA GLU A 441 9.61 12.91 -47.91
C GLU A 441 10.76 12.12 -48.56
N TYR A 442 12.00 12.56 -48.35
CA TYR A 442 13.16 11.67 -48.51
C TYR A 442 13.25 10.80 -47.27
N LYS A 443 12.66 9.61 -47.39
CA LYS A 443 12.82 8.42 -46.54
C LYS A 443 14.15 8.39 -45.78
N ASP A 444 14.08 8.61 -44.46
CA ASP A 444 15.17 8.29 -43.51
C ASP A 444 14.70 7.33 -42.42
N ASP A 445 14.11 6.19 -42.83
CA ASP A 445 13.80 5.04 -41.96
C ASP A 445 15.05 4.39 -41.32
N LYS A 446 16.25 5.00 -41.44
CA LYS A 446 17.52 4.45 -40.95
C LYS A 446 18.15 5.22 -39.80
N ASN A 447 17.66 6.41 -39.45
CA ASN A 447 18.27 7.21 -38.40
C ASN A 447 17.68 6.87 -37.02
N ALA A 448 18.30 5.90 -36.33
CA ALA A 448 17.93 5.50 -34.98
C ALA A 448 18.82 6.15 -33.91
N SER A 449 19.62 7.17 -34.27
CA SER A 449 20.58 7.85 -33.40
C SER A 449 19.90 8.48 -32.18
N TRP A 450 18.65 8.93 -32.36
CA TRP A 450 17.82 9.46 -31.28
C TRP A 450 17.53 8.42 -30.18
N LYS A 451 17.41 7.13 -30.53
CA LYS A 451 17.21 6.03 -29.54
C LYS A 451 18.44 5.86 -28.66
N VAL A 452 19.64 6.10 -29.22
CA VAL A 452 20.90 6.06 -28.47
C VAL A 452 20.98 7.22 -27.49
N ARG A 453 20.65 8.45 -27.94
CA ARG A 453 20.58 9.62 -27.05
C ARG A 453 19.53 9.44 -25.95
N GLN A 454 18.36 8.88 -26.29
CA GLN A 454 17.30 8.57 -25.35
C GLN A 454 17.75 7.58 -24.28
N ALA A 455 18.32 6.44 -24.68
CA ALA A 455 18.80 5.42 -23.76
C ALA A 455 19.95 5.95 -22.89
N SER A 456 20.79 6.84 -23.42
CA SER A 456 21.86 7.49 -22.66
C SER A 456 21.33 8.42 -21.58
N ALA A 457 20.33 9.25 -21.89
CA ALA A 457 19.69 10.12 -20.90
C ALA A 457 19.07 9.30 -19.75
N LYS A 458 18.34 8.23 -20.07
CA LYS A 458 17.76 7.32 -19.07
C LYS A 458 18.82 6.59 -18.25
N CYS A 459 19.92 6.17 -18.89
CA CYS A 459 21.06 5.59 -18.19
C CYS A 459 21.69 6.60 -17.20
N LEU A 460 21.89 7.86 -17.59
CA LEU A 460 22.35 8.93 -16.67
C LEU A 460 21.39 9.10 -15.49
N SER A 461 20.08 9.11 -15.75
CA SER A 461 19.05 9.16 -14.70
C SER A 461 19.18 7.98 -13.73
N ALA A 462 19.40 6.76 -14.25
CA ALA A 462 19.67 5.60 -13.41
C ALA A 462 20.94 5.73 -12.55
N ILE A 463 22.02 6.37 -13.06
CA ILE A 463 23.22 6.61 -12.23
C ILE A 463 22.88 7.56 -11.09
N ILE A 464 22.16 8.65 -11.39
CA ILE A 464 21.76 9.67 -10.44
C ILE A 464 20.94 9.07 -9.29
N VAL A 465 19.96 8.21 -9.60
CA VAL A 465 19.08 7.56 -8.61
C VAL A 465 19.84 6.51 -7.80
N SER A 466 20.62 5.66 -8.46
CA SER A 466 21.24 4.50 -7.82
C SER A 466 22.52 4.81 -7.04
N CYS A 467 23.18 5.94 -7.33
CA CYS A 467 24.50 6.26 -6.81
C CYS A 467 24.60 7.71 -6.28
N PRO A 468 23.92 8.05 -5.16
CA PRO A 468 23.91 9.41 -4.63
C PRO A 468 25.31 9.94 -4.25
N GLN A 469 26.26 9.05 -3.95
CA GLN A 469 27.66 9.41 -3.67
C GLN A 469 28.39 10.02 -4.87
N MET A 470 27.92 9.81 -6.10
CA MET A 470 28.52 10.37 -7.32
C MET A 470 27.94 11.72 -7.70
N LEU A 471 26.98 12.29 -6.95
CA LEU A 471 26.32 13.56 -7.31
C LEU A 471 27.30 14.70 -7.57
N PHE A 472 28.37 14.82 -6.78
CA PHE A 472 29.40 15.84 -7.02
C PHE A 472 30.04 15.70 -8.42
N LYS A 473 30.41 14.47 -8.80
CA LYS A 473 30.95 14.16 -10.14
C LYS A 473 29.90 14.41 -11.24
N MET A 474 28.62 14.12 -10.99
CA MET A 474 27.54 14.43 -11.93
C MET A 474 27.40 15.92 -12.19
N TYR A 475 27.54 16.76 -11.16
CA TYR A 475 27.53 18.20 -11.34
C TYR A 475 28.72 18.70 -12.16
N GLN A 476 29.89 18.09 -12.01
CA GLN A 476 31.10 18.47 -12.76
C GLN A 476 31.06 18.00 -14.23
N GLU A 477 30.63 16.77 -14.49
CA GLU A 477 30.78 16.13 -15.81
C GLU A 477 29.48 16.07 -16.63
N ALA A 478 28.32 15.93 -15.96
CA ALA A 478 27.03 15.70 -16.61
C ALA A 478 26.16 16.96 -16.69
N CYS A 479 26.14 17.79 -15.65
CA CYS A 479 25.21 18.92 -15.52
C CYS A 479 25.29 19.89 -16.72
N THR A 480 26.46 20.44 -17.02
CA THR A 480 26.63 21.37 -18.15
C THR A 480 26.32 20.69 -19.50
N LYS A 481 26.66 19.40 -19.66
CA LYS A 481 26.30 18.64 -20.87
C LYS A 481 24.78 18.52 -21.03
N LEU A 482 24.05 18.19 -19.96
CA LEU A 482 22.59 18.12 -19.99
C LEU A 482 21.95 19.48 -20.31
N ILE A 483 22.43 20.57 -19.69
CA ILE A 483 21.92 21.94 -19.92
C ILE A 483 22.09 22.34 -21.39
N ASN A 484 23.25 22.02 -21.99
CA ASN A 484 23.51 22.30 -23.41
C ASN A 484 22.60 21.49 -24.35
N ARG A 485 22.12 20.32 -23.90
CA ARG A 485 21.20 19.44 -24.65
C ARG A 485 19.73 19.76 -24.43
N PHE A 486 19.36 20.78 -23.66
CA PHE A 486 17.96 21.24 -23.61
C PHE A 486 17.42 21.64 -24.98
N ARG A 487 18.31 22.04 -25.91
CA ARG A 487 18.01 22.34 -27.32
C ARG A 487 17.94 21.11 -28.23
N GLU A 488 17.66 19.93 -27.69
CA GLU A 488 17.50 18.70 -28.46
C GLU A 488 16.41 18.85 -29.53
N ARG A 489 16.59 18.26 -30.72
CA ARG A 489 15.62 18.40 -31.82
C ARG A 489 14.45 17.43 -31.65
N GLU A 490 14.77 16.21 -31.21
CA GLU A 490 13.82 15.14 -31.00
C GLU A 490 13.05 15.34 -29.69
N GLU A 491 11.75 15.64 -29.79
CA GLU A 491 10.93 16.02 -28.64
C GLU A 491 10.94 14.96 -27.52
N ASN A 492 10.88 13.67 -27.87
CA ASN A 492 10.91 12.59 -26.88
C ASN A 492 12.25 12.53 -26.14
N VAL A 493 13.37 12.71 -26.85
CA VAL A 493 14.70 12.75 -26.26
C VAL A 493 14.86 13.99 -25.38
N LYS A 494 14.32 15.14 -25.82
CA LYS A 494 14.29 16.39 -25.03
C LYS A 494 13.58 16.19 -23.70
N MET A 495 12.42 15.53 -23.70
CA MET A 495 11.70 15.23 -22.46
C MET A 495 12.51 14.32 -21.53
N ASP A 496 13.18 13.29 -22.06
CA ASP A 496 14.04 12.43 -21.26
C ASP A 496 15.26 13.20 -20.69
N ILE A 497 15.81 14.18 -21.41
CA ILE A 497 16.86 15.08 -20.90
C ILE A 497 16.32 15.96 -19.76
N PHE A 498 15.15 16.58 -19.93
CA PHE A 498 14.51 17.35 -18.86
C PHE A 498 14.24 16.49 -17.62
N ASN A 499 13.69 15.29 -17.81
CA ASN A 499 13.43 14.35 -16.72
C ASN A 499 14.71 13.92 -16.00
N THR A 500 15.79 13.67 -16.76
CA THR A 500 17.10 13.34 -16.20
C THR A 500 17.65 14.49 -15.35
N PHE A 501 17.49 15.74 -15.81
CA PHE A 501 17.89 16.91 -15.04
C PHE A 501 17.01 17.11 -13.79
N ILE A 502 15.69 16.94 -13.90
CA ILE A 502 14.77 16.96 -12.76
C ILE A 502 15.16 15.91 -11.72
N GLU A 503 15.56 14.71 -12.14
CA GLU A 503 16.01 13.65 -11.23
C GLU A 503 17.33 14.04 -10.53
N LEU A 504 18.25 14.71 -11.23
CA LEU A 504 19.46 15.28 -10.61
C LEU A 504 19.11 16.26 -9.48
N LEU A 505 18.11 17.12 -9.70
CA LEU A 505 17.62 18.06 -8.69
C LEU A 505 16.97 17.32 -7.51
N ARG A 506 16.08 16.35 -7.78
CA ARG A 506 15.40 15.57 -6.74
C ARG A 506 16.37 14.80 -5.86
N GLN A 507 17.36 14.12 -6.46
CA GLN A 507 18.37 13.40 -5.69
C GLN A 507 19.25 14.32 -4.88
N THR A 508 19.59 15.49 -5.43
CA THR A 508 20.29 16.53 -4.67
C THR A 508 19.48 16.95 -3.46
N GLY A 509 18.18 17.18 -3.62
CA GLY A 509 17.26 17.46 -2.52
C GLY A 509 17.24 16.33 -1.48
N ASN A 510 17.17 15.08 -1.90
CA ASN A 510 17.16 13.92 -1.00
C ASN A 510 18.43 13.79 -0.15
N VAL A 511 19.61 13.97 -0.76
CA VAL A 511 20.90 13.86 -0.05
C VAL A 511 21.14 15.04 0.90
N THR A 512 20.61 16.22 0.55
CA THR A 512 20.83 17.46 1.32
C THR A 512 19.69 17.79 2.28
N LYS A 513 18.70 16.91 2.44
CA LYS A 513 17.60 17.08 3.41
C LYS A 513 18.16 17.18 4.84
N GLY A 514 17.85 18.27 5.53
CA GLY A 514 18.29 18.50 6.91
C GLY A 514 19.75 18.98 7.05
N GLN A 515 20.49 19.14 5.95
CA GLN A 515 21.80 19.81 5.98
C GLN A 515 21.60 21.34 5.98
N GLY A 516 22.39 22.02 6.82
CA GLY A 516 22.37 23.49 6.99
C GLY A 516 23.02 24.24 5.82
N ASP A 517 23.89 25.21 6.15
CA ASP A 517 24.49 26.13 5.17
C ASP A 517 25.10 25.44 3.94
N ILE A 518 24.99 26.14 2.81
CA ILE A 518 25.50 25.72 1.51
C ILE A 518 27.03 25.87 1.49
N ASP A 519 27.75 24.82 1.87
CA ASP A 519 29.22 24.74 1.74
C ASP A 519 29.65 24.68 0.26
N GLU A 520 30.84 25.16 -0.08
CA GLU A 520 31.39 25.19 -1.45
C GLU A 520 31.55 23.79 -2.05
N SER A 521 31.70 22.77 -1.20
CA SER A 521 31.75 21.37 -1.60
C SER A 521 30.36 20.74 -1.83
N SER A 522 29.28 21.44 -1.46
CA SER A 522 27.93 20.89 -1.50
C SER A 522 27.36 20.86 -2.93
N PRO A 523 26.60 19.81 -3.31
CA PRO A 523 25.93 19.76 -4.61
C PRO A 523 24.95 20.94 -4.83
N ARG A 524 24.35 21.48 -3.77
CA ARG A 524 23.52 22.70 -3.84
C ARG A 524 24.31 23.93 -4.25
N TRP A 525 25.55 24.07 -3.78
CA TRP A 525 26.43 25.17 -4.19
C TRP A 525 26.77 25.09 -5.67
N LEU A 526 27.17 23.91 -6.15
CA LEU A 526 27.46 23.68 -7.56
C LEU A 526 26.25 23.98 -8.45
N LEU A 527 25.06 23.53 -8.04
CA LEU A 527 23.83 23.85 -8.75
C LEU A 527 23.56 25.36 -8.79
N LYS A 528 23.76 26.07 -7.69
CA LYS A 528 23.55 27.53 -7.62
C LYS A 528 24.40 28.28 -8.65
N GLN A 529 25.63 27.83 -8.91
CA GLN A 529 26.50 28.40 -9.95
C GLN A 529 25.97 28.16 -11.38
N GLU A 530 25.25 27.05 -11.61
CA GLU A 530 24.71 26.70 -12.92
C GLU A 530 23.32 27.32 -13.19
N VAL A 531 22.63 27.87 -12.18
CA VAL A 531 21.28 28.48 -12.32
C VAL A 531 21.17 29.45 -13.50
N PRO A 532 22.08 30.43 -13.71
CA PRO A 532 21.96 31.36 -14.83
C PRO A 532 22.01 30.66 -16.20
N LYS A 533 22.80 29.59 -16.33
CA LYS A 533 22.88 28.80 -17.58
C LYS A 533 21.61 27.99 -17.80
N VAL A 534 21.07 27.39 -16.74
CA VAL A 534 19.78 26.66 -16.78
C VAL A 534 18.68 27.61 -17.26
N VAL A 535 18.53 28.77 -16.61
CA VAL A 535 17.49 29.76 -16.95
C VAL A 535 17.65 30.24 -18.39
N LYS A 536 18.86 30.62 -18.81
CA LYS A 536 19.11 31.06 -20.19
C LYS A 536 18.78 29.96 -21.22
N SER A 537 19.10 28.71 -20.92
CA SER A 537 18.78 27.58 -21.80
C SER A 537 17.26 27.38 -21.87
N ILE A 538 16.57 27.40 -20.73
CA ILE A 538 15.12 27.25 -20.62
C ILE A 538 14.36 28.41 -21.28
N ASP A 539 14.83 29.65 -21.18
CA ASP A 539 14.19 30.82 -21.79
C ASP A 539 14.01 30.63 -23.30
N SER A 540 15.03 30.07 -23.97
CA SER A 540 14.92 29.70 -25.40
C SER A 540 13.89 28.61 -25.68
N GLN A 541 13.66 27.70 -24.73
CA GLN A 541 12.71 26.59 -24.85
C GLN A 541 11.26 27.04 -24.62
N LEU A 542 11.04 28.12 -23.88
CA LEU A 542 9.71 28.73 -23.72
C LEU A 542 9.21 29.36 -25.03
N TYR A 543 10.11 29.83 -25.90
CA TYR A 543 9.72 30.37 -27.21
C TYR A 543 9.33 29.30 -28.25
N GLU A 544 9.72 28.03 -28.09
CA GLU A 544 9.47 26.99 -29.09
C GLU A 544 7.98 26.75 -29.38
N ARG A 545 7.63 26.21 -30.56
CA ARG A 545 6.22 25.94 -30.92
C ARG A 545 5.60 24.82 -30.08
N SER A 546 6.38 23.83 -29.63
CA SER A 546 5.85 22.68 -28.91
C SER A 546 5.35 23.04 -27.50
N ILE A 547 4.08 22.74 -27.24
CA ILE A 547 3.47 22.85 -25.91
C ILE A 547 4.15 21.90 -24.91
N LYS A 548 4.52 20.70 -25.34
CA LYS A 548 5.18 19.70 -24.48
C LYS A 548 6.53 20.21 -24.00
N THR A 549 7.29 20.86 -24.88
CA THR A 549 8.55 21.52 -24.51
C THR A 549 8.36 22.62 -23.48
N LYS A 550 7.37 23.50 -23.69
CA LYS A 550 7.06 24.58 -22.72
C LYS A 550 6.68 24.04 -21.35
N VAL A 551 5.86 22.98 -21.31
CA VAL A 551 5.47 22.32 -20.06
C VAL A 551 6.68 21.68 -19.37
N GLY A 552 7.52 20.95 -20.12
CA GLY A 552 8.76 20.37 -19.60
C GLY A 552 9.73 21.43 -19.06
N ALA A 553 9.81 22.58 -19.72
CA ALA A 553 10.62 23.71 -19.30
C ALA A 553 10.17 24.28 -17.94
N PHE A 554 8.85 24.50 -17.75
CA PHE A 554 8.33 24.91 -16.44
C PHE A 554 8.51 23.84 -15.37
N SER A 555 8.42 22.55 -15.72
CA SER A 555 8.70 21.46 -14.79
C SER A 555 10.14 21.48 -14.27
N VAL A 556 11.13 21.79 -15.12
CA VAL A 556 12.52 22.00 -14.69
C VAL A 556 12.64 23.18 -13.72
N LEU A 557 12.03 24.32 -14.05
CA LEU A 557 12.07 25.51 -13.19
C LEU A 557 11.38 25.29 -11.84
N LYS A 558 10.24 24.59 -11.80
CA LYS A 558 9.55 24.24 -10.56
C LYS A 558 10.45 23.42 -9.63
N GLU A 559 11.07 22.36 -10.15
CA GLU A 559 11.95 21.51 -9.34
C GLU A 559 13.18 22.29 -8.85
N LEU A 560 13.71 23.20 -9.68
CA LEU A 560 14.83 24.07 -9.30
C LEU A 560 14.48 24.97 -8.12
N VAL A 561 13.29 25.59 -8.12
CA VAL A 561 12.81 26.45 -7.04
C VAL A 561 12.54 25.67 -5.75
N VAL A 562 11.97 24.45 -5.86
CA VAL A 562 11.74 23.57 -4.69
C VAL A 562 13.05 23.21 -4.00
N LEU A 563 14.13 23.01 -4.76
CA LEU A 563 15.45 22.66 -4.23
C LEU A 563 16.22 23.87 -3.68
N LEU A 564 16.19 24.99 -4.41
CA LEU A 564 16.90 26.22 -4.07
C LEU A 564 15.90 27.38 -3.92
N PRO A 565 15.41 27.65 -2.69
CA PRO A 565 14.64 28.86 -2.40
C PRO A 565 15.38 30.12 -2.87
N ASP A 566 14.62 31.13 -3.34
CA ASP A 566 15.14 32.42 -3.85
C ASP A 566 16.06 32.37 -5.10
N CYS A 567 16.35 31.20 -5.70
CA CYS A 567 17.34 31.10 -6.78
C CYS A 567 17.00 31.86 -8.08
N LEU A 568 15.72 32.09 -8.35
CA LEU A 568 15.23 32.77 -9.56
C LEU A 568 15.00 34.28 -9.40
N ALA A 569 15.41 34.88 -8.27
CA ALA A 569 15.12 36.29 -7.99
C ALA A 569 15.64 37.26 -9.07
N ASP A 570 16.88 37.06 -9.53
CA ASP A 570 17.51 37.91 -10.56
C ASP A 570 16.97 37.65 -11.98
N HIS A 571 16.16 36.60 -12.15
CA HIS A 571 15.66 36.12 -13.44
C HIS A 571 14.16 36.36 -13.65
N LEU A 572 13.46 36.96 -12.68
CA LEU A 572 12.02 37.23 -12.81
C LEU A 572 11.68 38.10 -14.02
N GLY A 573 12.57 39.02 -14.40
CA GLY A 573 12.36 39.93 -15.53
C GLY A 573 12.22 39.23 -16.88
N SER A 574 12.85 38.06 -17.07
CA SER A 574 12.68 37.26 -18.29
C SER A 574 11.52 36.25 -18.17
N LEU A 575 11.23 35.76 -16.96
CA LEU A 575 10.25 34.69 -16.75
C LEU A 575 8.79 35.18 -16.64
N VAL A 576 8.55 36.33 -16.01
CA VAL A 576 7.19 36.87 -15.82
C VAL A 576 6.46 37.15 -17.15
N PRO A 577 7.12 37.73 -18.19
CA PRO A 577 6.46 37.95 -19.48
C PRO A 577 5.90 36.67 -20.11
N TRP A 578 6.60 35.53 -19.97
CA TRP A 578 6.09 34.24 -20.44
C TRP A 578 4.83 33.80 -19.70
N ILE A 579 4.79 33.99 -18.38
CA ILE A 579 3.62 33.68 -17.55
C ILE A 579 2.43 34.53 -18.01
N GLU A 580 2.62 35.85 -18.16
CA GLU A 580 1.57 36.76 -18.63
C GLU A 580 1.03 36.33 -20.01
N MET A 581 1.93 36.08 -20.96
CA MET A 581 1.57 35.72 -22.33
C MET A 581 0.75 34.42 -22.38
N TYR A 582 1.18 33.36 -21.70
CA TYR A 582 0.48 32.08 -21.75
C TYR A 582 -0.87 32.08 -21.04
N LEU A 583 -1.03 32.88 -19.99
CA LEU A 583 -2.30 32.96 -19.26
C LEU A 583 -3.34 33.78 -20.02
N ASN A 584 -2.94 34.89 -20.62
CA ASN A 584 -3.85 35.82 -21.29
C ASN A 584 -4.28 35.35 -22.69
N ASP A 585 -3.42 34.64 -23.42
CA ASP A 585 -3.76 34.17 -24.75
C ASP A 585 -4.74 32.98 -24.69
N LYS A 586 -5.84 33.09 -25.45
CA LYS A 586 -6.88 32.07 -25.55
C LYS A 586 -6.50 30.91 -26.48
N SER A 587 -5.46 31.08 -27.30
CA SER A 587 -4.99 30.08 -28.27
C SER A 587 -4.26 28.90 -27.60
N TYR A 588 -3.63 29.12 -26.45
CA TYR A 588 -2.87 28.08 -25.75
C TYR A 588 -3.75 27.07 -25.04
N THR A 589 -3.28 25.82 -25.00
CA THR A 589 -3.98 24.73 -24.34
C THR A 589 -4.07 24.93 -22.84
N SER A 590 -5.15 24.41 -22.25
CA SER A 590 -5.36 24.42 -20.81
C SER A 590 -4.21 23.78 -20.02
N SER A 591 -3.50 22.80 -20.61
CA SER A 591 -2.34 22.15 -19.99
C SER A 591 -1.16 23.11 -19.75
N LEU A 592 -0.88 24.01 -20.68
CA LEU A 592 0.19 24.99 -20.54
C LEU A 592 -0.18 26.04 -19.48
N LYS A 593 -1.43 26.50 -19.48
CA LYS A 593 -1.94 27.46 -18.48
C LYS A 593 -1.85 26.90 -17.06
N ILE A 594 -2.27 25.64 -16.87
CA ILE A 594 -2.16 24.94 -15.58
C ILE A 594 -0.70 24.87 -15.13
N GLU A 595 0.21 24.51 -16.03
CA GLU A 595 1.63 24.39 -15.70
C GLU A 595 2.25 25.75 -15.35
N ALA A 596 1.91 26.81 -16.09
CA ALA A 596 2.33 28.17 -15.80
C ALA A 596 1.82 28.64 -14.44
N LEU A 597 0.54 28.41 -14.10
CA LEU A 597 -0.04 28.76 -12.78
C LEU A 597 0.62 27.97 -11.64
N ALA A 598 0.87 26.68 -11.86
CA ALA A 598 1.58 25.84 -10.89
C ALA A 598 3.00 26.34 -10.66
N PHE A 599 3.71 26.76 -11.73
CA PHE A 599 5.01 27.39 -11.63
C PHE A 599 4.93 28.72 -10.86
N THR A 600 4.01 29.62 -11.21
CA THR A 600 3.83 30.91 -10.52
C THR A 600 3.60 30.73 -9.01
N ARG A 601 2.78 29.74 -8.63
CA ARG A 601 2.55 29.40 -7.23
C ARG A 601 3.82 28.93 -6.51
N ILE A 602 4.57 28.02 -7.13
CA ILE A 602 5.82 27.48 -6.57
C ILE A 602 6.92 28.54 -6.55
N LEU A 603 6.91 29.47 -7.49
CA LEU A 603 7.83 30.60 -7.55
C LEU A 603 7.58 31.60 -6.42
N MET A 604 6.33 31.92 -6.10
CA MET A 604 6.00 32.91 -5.08
C MET A 604 6.17 32.43 -3.64
N ALA A 605 6.01 31.13 -3.37
CA ALA A 605 5.98 30.62 -1.99
C ALA A 605 7.34 30.66 -1.25
N PRO A 606 8.49 30.30 -1.86
CA PRO A 606 9.79 30.29 -1.19
C PRO A 606 10.61 31.55 -1.43
N HIS A 607 10.21 32.43 -2.34
CA HIS A 607 10.95 33.65 -2.67
C HIS A 607 10.54 34.83 -1.80
N SER A 608 11.49 35.73 -1.55
CA SER A 608 11.22 36.96 -0.81
C SER A 608 10.18 37.84 -1.56
N PRO A 609 9.10 38.27 -0.88
CA PRO A 609 8.01 39.02 -1.50
C PRO A 609 8.44 40.28 -2.26
N SER A 610 9.50 40.94 -1.80
CA SER A 610 10.05 42.16 -2.39
C SER A 610 10.46 42.04 -3.85
N VAL A 611 10.87 40.85 -4.29
CA VAL A 611 11.35 40.64 -5.67
C VAL A 611 10.19 40.67 -6.66
N PHE A 612 8.97 40.34 -6.22
CA PHE A 612 7.77 40.38 -7.07
C PHE A 612 7.16 41.77 -7.19
N HIS A 613 7.55 42.73 -6.34
CA HIS A 613 6.96 44.06 -6.30
C HIS A 613 6.94 44.78 -7.67
N PRO A 614 7.98 44.72 -8.52
CA PRO A 614 7.96 45.35 -9.85
C PRO A 614 6.97 44.70 -10.82
N TYR A 615 6.62 43.43 -10.59
CA TYR A 615 5.85 42.58 -11.50
C TYR A 615 4.43 42.30 -10.98
N ILE A 616 4.09 42.80 -9.79
CA ILE A 616 2.88 42.40 -9.05
C ILE A 616 1.58 42.75 -9.78
N GLN A 617 1.56 43.88 -10.51
CA GLN A 617 0.42 44.30 -11.30
C GLN A 617 0.14 43.28 -12.42
N ILE A 618 1.18 42.95 -13.20
CA ILE A 618 1.12 42.00 -14.32
C ILE A 618 0.65 40.63 -13.83
N LEU A 619 1.25 40.13 -12.75
CA LEU A 619 0.90 38.83 -12.16
C LEU A 619 -0.53 38.84 -11.61
N CYS A 620 -0.95 39.90 -10.93
CA CYS A 620 -2.30 40.02 -10.40
C CYS A 620 -3.34 40.01 -11.53
N ASP A 621 -3.14 40.82 -12.56
CA ASP A 621 -4.08 40.92 -13.69
C ASP A 621 -4.19 39.58 -14.44
N ALA A 622 -3.05 38.90 -14.69
CA ALA A 622 -3.03 37.60 -15.33
C ALA A 622 -3.70 36.49 -14.48
N ILE A 623 -3.47 36.46 -13.16
CA ILE A 623 -4.08 35.48 -12.25
C ILE A 623 -5.59 35.73 -12.11
N VAL A 624 -6.00 36.99 -11.92
CA VAL A 624 -7.43 37.36 -11.82
C VAL A 624 -8.17 37.01 -13.11
N SER A 625 -7.56 37.27 -14.28
CA SER A 625 -8.09 36.84 -15.57
C SER A 625 -8.24 35.31 -15.66
N ALA A 626 -7.23 34.55 -15.22
CA ALA A 626 -7.25 33.08 -15.22
C ALA A 626 -8.28 32.47 -14.24
N ILE A 627 -8.64 33.15 -13.14
CA ILE A 627 -9.78 32.76 -12.29
C ILE A 627 -11.09 32.82 -13.10
N GLY A 628 -11.17 33.70 -14.09
CA GLY A 628 -12.28 33.86 -15.04
C GLY A 628 -12.35 32.81 -16.16
N ASP A 629 -11.45 31.82 -16.21
CA ASP A 629 -11.39 30.84 -17.30
C ASP A 629 -12.63 29.94 -17.39
N ILE A 630 -12.90 29.40 -18.58
CA ILE A 630 -14.01 28.49 -18.86
C ILE A 630 -13.69 27.09 -18.30
N TYR A 631 -12.42 26.69 -18.35
CA TYR A 631 -11.99 25.39 -17.89
C TYR A 631 -11.72 25.38 -16.38
N TYR A 632 -12.45 24.52 -15.66
CA TYR A 632 -12.45 24.48 -14.20
C TYR A 632 -11.06 24.22 -13.61
N LYS A 633 -10.21 23.39 -14.25
CA LYS A 633 -8.84 23.13 -13.73
C LYS A 633 -7.94 24.36 -13.79
N VAL A 634 -8.04 25.15 -14.85
CA VAL A 634 -7.31 26.43 -14.94
C VAL A 634 -7.81 27.37 -13.84
N THR A 635 -9.12 27.44 -13.62
CA THR A 635 -9.70 28.22 -12.51
C THR A 635 -9.20 27.75 -11.14
N ALA A 636 -9.16 26.43 -10.90
CA ALA A 636 -8.70 25.86 -9.64
C ALA A 636 -7.22 26.19 -9.36
N ASP A 637 -6.33 26.00 -10.34
CA ASP A 637 -4.92 26.35 -10.19
C ASP A 637 -4.69 27.87 -10.09
N ALA A 638 -5.52 28.68 -10.76
CA ALA A 638 -5.47 30.14 -10.64
C ALA A 638 -5.85 30.59 -9.22
N LEU A 639 -6.87 29.97 -8.62
CA LEU A 639 -7.25 30.22 -7.23
C LEU A 639 -6.13 29.84 -6.25
N ARG A 640 -5.41 28.73 -6.49
CA ARG A 640 -4.25 28.34 -5.68
C ARG A 640 -3.08 29.32 -5.83
N ALA A 641 -2.79 29.77 -7.06
CA ALA A 641 -1.77 30.79 -7.31
C ALA A 641 -2.14 32.14 -6.67
N CYS A 642 -3.41 32.52 -6.74
CA CYS A 642 -3.94 33.72 -6.08
C CYS A 642 -3.76 33.68 -4.56
N GLY A 643 -3.92 32.50 -3.94
CA GLY A 643 -3.64 32.35 -2.51
C GLY A 643 -2.20 32.73 -2.13
N GLU A 644 -1.21 32.29 -2.91
CA GLU A 644 0.19 32.69 -2.66
C GLU A 644 0.43 34.18 -3.02
N LEU A 645 -0.22 34.70 -4.07
CA LEU A 645 -0.16 36.12 -4.43
C LEU A 645 -0.60 37.02 -3.25
N VAL A 646 -1.66 36.62 -2.53
CA VAL A 646 -2.15 37.35 -1.34
C VAL A 646 -1.08 37.46 -0.26
N ARG A 647 -0.31 36.39 -0.03
CA ARG A 647 0.81 36.40 0.95
C ARG A 647 1.96 37.29 0.49
N VAL A 648 2.24 37.32 -0.82
CA VAL A 648 3.24 38.22 -1.41
C VAL A 648 2.83 39.69 -1.32
N LEU A 649 1.53 39.98 -1.53
CA LEU A 649 1.01 41.35 -1.48
C LEU A 649 1.14 41.97 -0.08
N ARG A 650 0.90 41.20 0.98
CA ARG A 650 1.00 41.65 2.37
C ARG A 650 1.75 40.62 3.24
N PRO A 651 3.08 40.60 3.16
CA PRO A 651 3.88 39.60 3.88
C PRO A 651 4.01 39.91 5.38
N ASN A 652 4.05 41.19 5.73
CA ASN A 652 4.08 41.68 7.11
C ASN A 652 2.88 42.61 7.34
N PHE A 653 2.32 42.55 8.55
CA PHE A 653 1.22 43.42 8.96
C PHE A 653 1.70 44.79 9.46
N GLU A 654 3.03 45.00 9.55
CA GLU A 654 3.67 46.27 9.91
C GLU A 654 3.95 47.18 8.68
N ALA A 655 3.83 48.50 8.89
CA ALA A 655 3.47 49.51 7.91
C ALA A 655 4.51 49.93 6.84
N ARG A 656 5.31 49.02 6.27
CA ARG A 656 6.23 49.33 5.15
C ARG A 656 6.07 48.44 3.92
N SER A 657 4.88 47.91 3.67
CA SER A 657 4.58 47.16 2.44
C SER A 657 3.98 48.07 1.34
N ILE A 658 3.94 47.54 0.10
CA ILE A 658 3.24 48.15 -1.04
C ILE A 658 1.82 48.58 -0.66
N ASN A 659 1.28 49.60 -1.33
CA ASN A 659 -0.14 49.91 -1.26
C ASN A 659 -0.96 48.75 -1.87
N CYS A 660 -1.47 47.84 -1.04
CA CYS A 660 -2.24 46.68 -1.50
C CYS A 660 -3.68 47.02 -1.91
N ARG A 661 -4.20 48.20 -1.54
CA ARG A 661 -5.61 48.59 -1.74
C ARG A 661 -6.16 48.40 -3.17
N PRO A 662 -5.46 48.74 -4.26
CA PRO A 662 -6.01 48.58 -5.61
C PRO A 662 -6.27 47.12 -6.00
N TYR A 663 -5.60 46.16 -5.35
CA TYR A 663 -5.70 44.73 -5.67
C TYR A 663 -6.81 44.01 -4.90
N ILE A 664 -7.29 44.57 -3.78
CA ILE A 664 -8.22 43.89 -2.87
C ILE A 664 -9.58 43.64 -3.54
N SER A 665 -10.21 44.66 -4.13
CA SER A 665 -11.55 44.54 -4.76
C SER A 665 -11.55 43.58 -5.95
N PRO A 666 -10.62 43.68 -6.93
CA PRO A 666 -10.58 42.77 -8.07
C PRO A 666 -10.40 41.31 -7.67
N ILE A 667 -9.50 41.03 -6.72
CA ILE A 667 -9.26 39.66 -6.21
C ILE A 667 -10.52 39.14 -5.52
N TYR A 668 -11.13 39.94 -4.65
CA TYR A 668 -12.34 39.57 -3.94
C TYR A 668 -13.50 39.23 -4.91
N GLU A 669 -13.78 40.11 -5.87
CA GLU A 669 -14.88 39.93 -6.82
C GLU A 669 -14.69 38.69 -7.70
N ALA A 670 -13.45 38.45 -8.16
CA ALA A 670 -13.12 37.29 -8.97
C ALA A 670 -13.33 35.96 -8.21
N ILE A 671 -12.91 35.89 -6.95
CA ILE A 671 -13.12 34.68 -6.12
C ILE A 671 -14.60 34.53 -5.75
N TRP A 672 -15.27 35.63 -5.41
CA TRP A 672 -16.69 35.64 -5.04
C TRP A 672 -17.56 35.03 -6.15
N ALA A 673 -17.30 35.39 -7.40
CA ALA A 673 -17.99 34.83 -8.56
C ALA A 673 -17.85 33.30 -8.69
N ARG A 674 -16.82 32.69 -8.08
CA ARG A 674 -16.54 31.24 -8.14
C ARG A 674 -17.04 30.44 -6.95
N LEU A 675 -17.46 31.07 -5.85
CA LEU A 675 -17.98 30.36 -4.67
C LEU A 675 -19.37 29.71 -4.87
N ALA A 676 -20.07 30.07 -5.95
CA ALA A 676 -21.34 29.49 -6.37
C ALA A 676 -21.20 28.47 -7.52
N ASN A 677 -19.98 28.04 -7.86
CA ASN A 677 -19.74 27.12 -8.97
C ASN A 677 -20.33 25.73 -8.68
N GLN A 678 -20.62 24.95 -9.72
CA GLN A 678 -21.06 23.56 -9.59
C GLN A 678 -19.88 22.60 -9.41
N ASP A 679 -18.69 22.96 -9.91
CA ASP A 679 -17.49 22.12 -9.81
C ASP A 679 -16.94 22.06 -8.38
N GLN A 680 -16.65 20.84 -7.91
CA GLN A 680 -16.16 20.60 -6.55
C GLN A 680 -14.77 21.21 -6.32
N GLU A 681 -13.82 20.98 -7.24
CA GLU A 681 -12.43 21.39 -7.07
C GLU A 681 -12.31 22.92 -7.03
N VAL A 682 -13.05 23.60 -7.93
CA VAL A 682 -13.11 25.06 -7.95
C VAL A 682 -13.69 25.61 -6.65
N ASN A 683 -14.78 25.02 -6.13
CA ASN A 683 -15.37 25.46 -4.87
C ASN A 683 -14.40 25.32 -3.69
N GLU A 684 -13.70 24.19 -3.58
CA GLU A 684 -12.72 23.98 -2.50
C GLU A 684 -11.55 24.99 -2.59
N CYS A 685 -11.04 25.23 -3.80
CA CYS A 685 -9.99 26.23 -4.02
C CYS A 685 -10.49 27.65 -3.73
N ALA A 686 -11.72 27.97 -4.10
CA ALA A 686 -12.32 29.29 -3.86
C ALA A 686 -12.54 29.54 -2.36
N ILE A 687 -13.03 28.55 -1.60
CA ILE A 687 -13.17 28.63 -0.14
C ILE A 687 -11.81 28.87 0.52
N SER A 688 -10.80 28.09 0.12
CA SER A 688 -9.44 28.21 0.67
C SER A 688 -8.84 29.58 0.37
N CYS A 689 -8.94 30.03 -0.89
CA CYS A 689 -8.40 31.31 -1.34
C CYS A 689 -9.13 32.50 -0.67
N MET A 690 -10.47 32.47 -0.61
CA MET A 690 -11.26 33.50 0.07
C MET A 690 -10.91 33.60 1.56
N SER A 691 -10.71 32.47 2.25
CA SER A 691 -10.32 32.48 3.66
C SER A 691 -8.97 33.17 3.90
N LEU A 692 -8.02 33.00 2.97
CA LEU A 692 -6.72 33.64 3.03
C LEU A 692 -6.80 35.14 2.71
N VAL A 693 -7.62 35.52 1.73
CA VAL A 693 -7.94 36.92 1.41
C VAL A 693 -8.52 37.63 2.64
N ILE A 694 -9.51 37.02 3.31
CA ILE A 694 -10.11 37.61 4.53
C ILE A 694 -9.09 37.67 5.66
N ALA A 695 -8.32 36.59 5.89
CA ALA A 695 -7.30 36.56 6.93
C ALA A 695 -6.20 37.62 6.73
N THR A 696 -5.96 38.05 5.49
CA THR A 696 -4.87 38.98 5.13
C THR A 696 -5.35 40.42 4.91
N PHE A 697 -6.57 40.60 4.37
CA PHE A 697 -7.13 41.90 3.96
C PHE A 697 -8.48 42.21 4.62
N GLY A 698 -8.83 41.54 5.72
CA GLY A 698 -10.11 41.76 6.42
C GLY A 698 -10.32 43.20 6.90
N ASP A 699 -9.25 43.96 7.13
CA ASP A 699 -9.29 45.39 7.41
C ASP A 699 -9.74 46.24 6.21
N GLY A 700 -9.52 45.76 4.98
CA GLY A 700 -9.99 46.37 3.74
C GLY A 700 -11.35 45.84 3.24
N LEU A 701 -11.90 44.79 3.87
CA LEU A 701 -13.12 44.07 3.44
C LEU A 701 -14.22 44.08 4.51
N GLN A 702 -14.24 45.07 5.40
CA GLN A 702 -15.17 45.11 6.54
C GLN A 702 -16.65 45.07 6.13
N ARG A 703 -17.01 45.63 4.96
CA ARG A 703 -18.40 45.67 4.49
C ARG A 703 -18.85 44.30 3.95
N GLU A 704 -17.95 43.58 3.29
CA GLU A 704 -18.18 42.29 2.64
C GLU A 704 -18.06 41.11 3.63
N LEU A 705 -17.35 41.32 4.75
CA LEU A 705 -17.01 40.29 5.73
C LEU A 705 -18.22 39.49 6.24
N PRO A 706 -19.35 40.09 6.69
CA PRO A 706 -20.47 39.30 7.23
C PRO A 706 -21.09 38.35 6.20
N SER A 707 -21.22 38.79 4.94
CA SER A 707 -21.74 37.98 3.84
C SER A 707 -20.79 36.81 3.51
N CYS A 708 -19.48 37.04 3.56
CA CYS A 708 -18.48 35.99 3.34
C CYS A 708 -18.50 34.94 4.46
N LEU A 709 -18.53 35.38 5.71
CA LEU A 709 -18.57 34.48 6.86
C LEU A 709 -19.82 33.60 6.83
N SER A 710 -21.00 34.20 6.56
CA SER A 710 -22.24 33.43 6.40
C SER A 710 -22.12 32.36 5.30
N LEU A 711 -21.58 32.72 4.14
CA LEU A 711 -21.40 31.78 3.03
C LEU A 711 -20.43 30.65 3.40
N LEU A 712 -19.33 30.92 4.10
CA LEU A 712 -18.39 29.90 4.56
C LEU A 712 -19.03 28.93 5.57
N VAL A 713 -19.89 29.43 6.46
CA VAL A 713 -20.68 28.56 7.37
C VAL A 713 -21.64 27.68 6.57
N ASP A 714 -22.32 28.22 5.56
CA ASP A 714 -23.21 27.41 4.73
C ASP A 714 -22.42 26.34 3.96
N ARG A 715 -21.21 26.66 3.46
CA ARG A 715 -20.29 25.68 2.83
C ARG A 715 -19.81 24.59 3.78
N MET A 716 -19.76 24.87 5.08
CA MET A 716 -19.45 23.87 6.11
C MET A 716 -20.57 22.84 6.30
N SER A 717 -21.83 23.21 6.00
CA SER A 717 -22.97 22.30 6.12
C SER A 717 -22.96 21.21 5.04
N TYR A 718 -22.52 21.54 3.82
CA TYR A 718 -22.44 20.60 2.70
C TYR A 718 -21.29 19.60 2.85
N GLU A 719 -21.56 18.31 2.66
CA GLU A 719 -20.61 17.22 2.91
C GLU A 719 -19.31 17.33 2.10
N ILE A 720 -19.41 17.75 0.84
CA ILE A 720 -18.29 17.85 -0.09
C ILE A 720 -17.32 18.96 0.34
N THR A 721 -17.84 20.16 0.62
CA THR A 721 -17.03 21.34 0.96
C THR A 721 -16.70 21.47 2.45
N ARG A 722 -17.29 20.62 3.30
CA ARG A 722 -17.18 20.67 4.77
C ARG A 722 -15.75 20.74 5.27
N LEU A 723 -14.90 19.80 4.84
CA LEU A 723 -13.51 19.72 5.30
C LEU A 723 -12.73 21.01 4.99
N THR A 724 -12.93 21.55 3.78
CA THR A 724 -12.24 22.75 3.31
C THR A 724 -12.73 24.00 4.04
N ALA A 725 -14.05 24.10 4.29
CA ALA A 725 -14.62 25.18 5.09
C ALA A 725 -14.13 25.15 6.56
N VAL A 726 -14.01 23.97 7.16
CA VAL A 726 -13.44 23.81 8.51
C VAL A 726 -11.99 24.33 8.56
N LYS A 727 -11.16 23.99 7.56
CA LYS A 727 -9.79 24.50 7.46
C LYS A 727 -9.75 26.01 7.22
N ALA A 728 -10.69 26.55 6.43
CA ALA A 728 -10.82 27.99 6.23
C ALA A 728 -11.04 28.74 7.56
N PHE A 729 -11.90 28.23 8.46
CA PHE A 729 -12.07 28.84 9.78
C PHE A 729 -10.81 28.77 10.66
N ALA A 730 -9.98 27.73 10.52
CA ALA A 730 -8.68 27.71 11.21
C ALA A 730 -7.75 28.82 10.69
N VAL A 731 -7.73 29.07 9.38
CA VAL A 731 -6.95 30.17 8.77
C VAL A 731 -7.44 31.53 9.29
N LEU A 732 -8.76 31.74 9.35
CA LEU A 732 -9.36 32.96 9.89
C LEU A 732 -9.03 33.16 11.37
N ALA A 733 -9.09 32.10 12.18
CA ALA A 733 -8.80 32.15 13.61
C ALA A 733 -7.32 32.46 13.92
N ASN A 734 -6.41 32.02 13.05
CA ASN A 734 -4.98 32.28 13.17
C ASN A 734 -4.54 33.59 12.49
N SER A 735 -5.48 34.39 11.96
CA SER A 735 -5.15 35.69 11.37
C SER A 735 -4.62 36.66 12.42
N PRO A 736 -3.50 37.36 12.15
CA PRO A 736 -2.99 38.39 13.05
C PRO A 736 -3.88 39.65 13.09
N LEU A 737 -4.80 39.82 12.15
CA LEU A 737 -5.78 40.92 12.16
C LEU A 737 -6.89 40.74 13.19
N ARG A 738 -7.01 39.54 13.81
CA ARG A 738 -8.08 39.21 14.77
C ARG A 738 -9.47 39.54 14.20
N ILE A 739 -9.80 38.88 13.09
CA ILE A 739 -11.05 39.07 12.35
C ILE A 739 -12.25 38.87 13.28
N ASP A 740 -13.23 39.78 13.23
CA ASP A 740 -14.44 39.63 14.02
C ASP A 740 -15.30 38.46 13.50
N LEU A 741 -15.37 37.37 14.27
CA LEU A 741 -16.18 36.18 13.98
C LEU A 741 -17.49 36.15 14.79
N SER A 742 -17.79 37.18 15.58
CA SER A 742 -18.93 37.19 16.51
C SER A 742 -20.28 36.83 15.86
N CYS A 743 -20.49 37.20 14.59
CA CYS A 743 -21.73 36.92 13.87
C CYS A 743 -21.96 35.44 13.52
N VAL A 744 -20.90 34.60 13.55
CA VAL A 744 -20.96 33.18 13.16
C VAL A 744 -20.39 32.22 14.22
N LEU A 745 -19.67 32.73 15.23
CA LEU A 745 -18.88 31.93 16.16
C LEU A 745 -19.68 30.80 16.83
N ASP A 746 -20.85 31.11 17.39
CA ASP A 746 -21.69 30.11 18.08
C ASP A 746 -22.12 28.97 17.16
N ARG A 747 -22.55 29.31 15.94
CA ARG A 747 -22.95 28.31 14.92
C ARG A 747 -21.75 27.46 14.50
N VAL A 748 -20.58 28.10 14.29
CA VAL A 748 -19.35 27.41 13.92
C VAL A 748 -18.91 26.42 15.01
N VAL A 749 -18.85 26.85 16.26
CA VAL A 749 -18.46 25.99 17.39
C VAL A 749 -19.44 24.83 17.57
N SER A 750 -20.75 25.09 17.45
CA SER A 750 -21.77 24.05 17.50
C SER A 750 -21.57 23.01 16.40
N ASP A 751 -21.46 23.43 15.14
CA ASP A 751 -21.31 22.52 13.99
C ASP A 751 -20.01 21.71 14.09
N LEU A 752 -18.88 22.36 14.43
CA LEU A 752 -17.60 21.71 14.67
C LEU A 752 -17.71 20.63 15.76
N THR A 753 -18.39 20.91 16.86
CA THR A 753 -18.59 19.92 17.93
C THR A 753 -19.33 18.69 17.41
N THR A 754 -20.33 18.85 16.53
CA THR A 754 -21.01 17.70 15.90
C THR A 754 -20.12 16.90 14.95
N PHE A 755 -19.13 17.54 14.31
CA PHE A 755 -18.23 16.88 13.37
C PHE A 755 -17.23 15.95 14.05
N LEU A 756 -16.93 16.16 15.34
CA LEU A 756 -16.10 15.25 16.14
C LEU A 756 -16.68 13.82 16.20
N ARG A 757 -18.00 13.66 16.03
CA ARG A 757 -18.68 12.35 16.00
C ARG A 757 -18.68 11.67 14.63
N LYS A 758 -18.29 12.37 13.56
CA LYS A 758 -18.37 11.83 12.19
C LYS A 758 -17.28 10.79 11.95
N ALA A 759 -17.59 9.77 11.14
CA ALA A 759 -16.64 8.70 10.82
C ALA A 759 -15.40 9.18 10.04
N ASN A 760 -15.51 10.30 9.31
CA ASN A 760 -14.41 10.85 8.51
C ASN A 760 -13.25 11.32 9.42
N ARG A 761 -12.14 10.57 9.41
CA ARG A 761 -10.95 10.84 10.23
C ARG A 761 -10.31 12.20 9.91
N ALA A 762 -10.15 12.56 8.64
CA ALA A 762 -9.55 13.83 8.24
C ALA A 762 -10.39 15.03 8.68
N LEU A 763 -11.73 14.90 8.64
CA LEU A 763 -12.64 15.89 9.17
C LEU A 763 -12.47 16.07 10.67
N ARG A 764 -12.45 14.98 11.46
CA ARG A 764 -12.23 15.06 12.91
C ARG A 764 -10.91 15.76 13.25
N GLN A 765 -9.82 15.44 12.54
CA GLN A 765 -8.51 16.10 12.74
C GLN A 765 -8.57 17.61 12.47
N ALA A 766 -9.13 18.00 11.31
CA ALA A 766 -9.29 19.41 10.97
C ALA A 766 -10.19 20.13 11.98
N THR A 767 -11.30 19.52 12.37
CA THR A 767 -12.24 20.06 13.35
C THR A 767 -11.56 20.30 14.70
N THR A 768 -10.79 19.34 15.23
CA THR A 768 -10.07 19.51 16.50
C THR A 768 -9.04 20.64 16.41
N GLY A 769 -8.26 20.72 15.32
CA GLY A 769 -7.30 21.81 15.11
C GLY A 769 -7.96 23.19 14.93
N THR A 770 -9.11 23.26 14.25
CA THR A 770 -9.89 24.48 14.11
C THR A 770 -10.47 24.93 15.45
N LEU A 771 -11.02 24.01 16.25
CA LEU A 771 -11.49 24.32 17.60
C LEU A 771 -10.36 24.84 18.49
N ASP A 772 -9.16 24.24 18.43
CA ASP A 772 -7.99 24.71 19.17
C ASP A 772 -7.62 26.15 18.80
N SER A 773 -7.54 26.44 17.50
CA SER A 773 -7.27 27.81 17.01
C SER A 773 -8.35 28.81 17.44
N LEU A 774 -9.63 28.41 17.44
CA LEU A 774 -10.74 29.25 17.88
C LEU A 774 -10.70 29.52 19.39
N VAL A 775 -10.37 28.52 20.21
CA VAL A 775 -10.24 28.67 21.67
C VAL A 775 -9.08 29.61 21.99
N VAL A 776 -7.91 29.44 21.35
CA VAL A 776 -6.76 30.34 21.55
C VAL A 776 -7.09 31.80 21.21
N THR A 777 -7.87 32.02 20.16
CA THR A 777 -8.11 33.39 19.64
C THR A 777 -9.35 34.06 20.22
N TYR A 778 -10.43 33.32 20.45
CA TYR A 778 -11.76 33.81 20.81
C TYR A 778 -12.34 33.12 22.07
N GLY A 779 -11.52 32.51 22.91
CA GLY A 779 -11.96 31.73 24.08
C GLY A 779 -12.95 32.46 24.98
N ASP A 780 -12.77 33.77 25.18
CA ASP A 780 -13.65 34.64 25.99
C ASP A 780 -15.06 34.85 25.39
N GLN A 781 -15.23 34.61 24.08
CA GLN A 781 -16.49 34.80 23.36
C GLN A 781 -17.27 33.48 23.22
N ILE A 782 -16.66 32.34 23.55
CA ILE A 782 -17.31 31.02 23.44
C ILE A 782 -18.14 30.76 24.70
N GLY A 783 -19.43 30.46 24.50
CA GLY A 783 -20.35 30.16 25.59
C GLY A 783 -19.93 28.95 26.44
N LEU A 784 -20.08 29.08 27.76
CA LEU A 784 -19.76 28.04 28.75
C LEU A 784 -20.34 26.63 28.44
N PRO A 785 -21.62 26.48 28.06
CA PRO A 785 -22.19 25.17 27.73
C PRO A 785 -21.50 24.48 26.56
N SER A 786 -20.91 25.25 25.64
CA SER A 786 -20.20 24.71 24.48
C SER A 786 -18.90 24.01 24.89
N TYR A 787 -18.21 24.48 25.93
CA TYR A 787 -17.01 23.80 26.43
C TYR A 787 -17.34 22.42 27.02
N GLU A 788 -18.44 22.30 27.76
CA GLU A 788 -18.87 21.01 28.33
C GLU A 788 -19.20 19.98 27.24
N THR A 789 -19.87 20.41 26.16
CA THR A 789 -20.19 19.54 25.02
C THR A 789 -18.94 19.16 24.24
N ILE A 790 -18.03 20.11 23.97
CA ILE A 790 -16.73 19.82 23.34
C ILE A 790 -15.96 18.79 24.15
N ILE A 791 -15.80 18.99 25.46
CA ILE A 791 -15.04 18.08 26.35
C ILE A 791 -15.67 16.67 26.35
N ALA A 792 -17.00 16.58 26.35
CA ALA A 792 -17.69 15.30 26.26
C ALA A 792 -17.32 14.56 24.96
N GLU A 793 -17.31 15.24 23.82
CA GLU A 793 -16.90 14.64 22.54
C GLU A 793 -15.42 14.27 22.48
N LEU A 794 -14.54 15.14 23.00
CA LEU A 794 -13.10 14.87 23.05
C LEU A 794 -12.77 13.62 23.87
N SER A 795 -13.53 13.36 24.94
CA SER A 795 -13.32 12.16 25.76
C SER A 795 -13.48 10.86 24.95
N ILE A 796 -14.37 10.84 23.96
CA ILE A 796 -14.62 9.66 23.10
C ILE A 796 -13.47 9.44 22.12
N LEU A 797 -12.74 10.50 21.75
CA LEU A 797 -11.62 10.43 20.80
C LEU A 797 -10.32 9.91 21.44
N ILE A 798 -10.22 9.91 22.77
CA ILE A 798 -9.04 9.46 23.50
C ILE A 798 -9.08 7.94 23.62
N SER A 799 -8.34 7.26 22.73
CA SER A 799 -8.18 5.80 22.70
C SER A 799 -6.82 5.39 22.13
N ASP A 800 -6.45 4.13 22.32
CA ASP A 800 -5.24 3.54 21.71
C ASP A 800 -5.46 3.04 20.27
N ILE A 801 -6.70 3.10 19.76
CA ILE A 801 -7.04 2.79 18.37
C ILE A 801 -6.47 3.86 17.42
N ASP A 802 -6.53 5.14 17.80
CA ASP A 802 -6.01 6.27 17.00
C ASP A 802 -5.22 7.25 17.87
N LEU A 803 -3.94 6.93 18.10
CA LEU A 803 -3.04 7.75 18.92
C LEU A 803 -2.91 9.20 18.44
N HIS A 804 -2.99 9.44 17.13
CA HIS A 804 -2.91 10.80 16.59
C HIS A 804 -4.14 11.63 16.94
N MET A 805 -5.34 11.04 16.88
CA MET A 805 -6.55 11.73 17.36
C MET A 805 -6.51 11.97 18.86
N SER A 806 -5.99 11.02 19.64
CA SER A 806 -5.78 11.18 21.07
C SER A 806 -4.82 12.34 21.39
N VAL A 807 -3.75 12.52 20.62
CA VAL A 807 -2.85 13.69 20.73
C VAL A 807 -3.63 14.99 20.56
N LEU A 808 -4.34 15.14 19.44
CA LEU A 808 -5.07 16.38 19.14
C LEU A 808 -6.15 16.67 20.18
N ALA A 809 -6.86 15.64 20.66
CA ALA A 809 -7.88 15.79 21.69
C ALA A 809 -7.28 16.23 23.04
N LEU A 810 -6.15 15.63 23.45
CA LEU A 810 -5.44 16.00 24.68
C LEU A 810 -4.85 17.40 24.61
N GLU A 811 -4.33 17.80 23.44
CA GLU A 811 -3.81 19.16 23.20
C GLU A 811 -4.93 20.20 23.29
N LEU A 812 -6.09 19.96 22.67
CA LEU A 812 -7.25 20.85 22.79
C LEU A 812 -7.76 20.92 24.23
N CYS A 813 -7.83 19.79 24.95
CA CYS A 813 -8.19 19.80 26.38
C CYS A 813 -7.21 20.66 27.19
N ARG A 814 -5.92 20.56 26.89
CA ARG A 814 -4.88 21.37 27.54
C ARG A 814 -5.07 22.86 27.23
N THR A 815 -5.32 23.23 25.97
CA THR A 815 -5.58 24.62 25.58
C THR A 815 -6.79 25.19 26.32
N ILE A 816 -7.90 24.44 26.37
CA ILE A 816 -9.12 24.82 27.11
C ILE A 816 -8.85 25.02 28.62
N MET A 817 -7.96 24.22 29.22
CA MET A 817 -7.61 24.34 30.65
C MET A 817 -6.64 25.48 30.95
N VAL A 818 -5.76 25.84 30.01
CA VAL A 818 -4.74 26.90 30.18
C VAL A 818 -5.33 28.28 29.91
N ASP A 819 -6.34 28.38 29.06
CA ASP A 819 -6.98 29.66 28.77
C ASP A 819 -7.62 30.26 30.04
N ARG A 820 -7.38 31.57 30.26
CA ARG A 820 -7.41 32.22 31.59
C ARG A 820 -8.82 32.42 32.18
N SER A 821 -9.84 31.90 31.53
CA SER A 821 -11.24 31.96 31.95
C SER A 821 -11.81 30.59 32.31
N SER A 822 -11.00 29.54 32.51
CA SER A 822 -11.51 28.20 32.86
C SER A 822 -12.30 28.21 34.18
N PHE A 823 -13.61 28.37 34.06
CA PHE A 823 -14.59 28.26 35.13
C PHE A 823 -14.45 26.87 35.78
N GLN A 824 -14.70 26.79 37.08
CA GLN A 824 -14.67 25.55 37.86
C GLN A 824 -15.37 24.36 37.15
N ASN A 825 -16.45 24.65 36.40
CA ASN A 825 -17.22 23.67 35.63
C ASN A 825 -16.42 22.98 34.50
N VAL A 826 -15.53 23.70 33.80
CA VAL A 826 -14.75 23.16 32.68
C VAL A 826 -13.74 22.13 33.20
N GLY A 827 -13.01 22.45 34.28
CA GLY A 827 -12.09 21.48 34.88
C GLY A 827 -12.79 20.31 35.55
N LEU A 828 -14.00 20.51 36.10
CA LEU A 828 -14.85 19.41 36.54
C LEU A 828 -15.24 18.48 35.38
N ALA A 829 -15.64 19.03 34.23
CA ALA A 829 -15.96 18.24 33.04
C ALA A 829 -14.74 17.43 32.55
N VAL A 830 -13.55 18.04 32.48
CA VAL A 830 -12.30 17.33 32.14
C VAL A 830 -12.03 16.22 33.15
N ARG A 831 -12.16 16.50 34.46
CA ARG A 831 -11.97 15.50 35.51
C ARG A 831 -12.94 14.32 35.41
N HIS A 832 -14.21 14.58 35.10
CA HIS A 832 -15.23 13.53 35.07
C HIS A 832 -15.27 12.75 33.76
N LYS A 833 -14.90 13.36 32.63
CA LYS A 833 -15.03 12.75 31.29
C LYS A 833 -13.69 12.34 30.68
N VAL A 834 -12.69 13.21 30.73
CA VAL A 834 -11.41 13.04 30.02
C VAL A 834 -10.39 12.27 30.85
N LEU A 835 -10.25 12.60 32.14
CA LEU A 835 -9.28 11.94 33.03
C LEU A 835 -9.44 10.40 33.07
N PRO A 836 -10.65 9.82 33.16
CA PRO A 836 -10.80 8.36 33.09
C PRO A 836 -10.25 7.74 31.81
N GLN A 837 -10.46 8.40 30.66
CA GLN A 837 -9.98 7.91 29.36
C GLN A 837 -8.46 8.07 29.23
N ALA A 838 -7.90 9.18 29.74
CA ALA A 838 -6.45 9.37 29.83
C ALA A 838 -5.77 8.28 30.69
N LEU A 839 -6.40 7.87 31.79
CA LEU A 839 -5.94 6.78 32.66
C LEU A 839 -6.08 5.38 32.03
N ILE A 840 -6.99 5.19 31.07
CA ILE A 840 -7.05 3.98 30.25
C ILE A 840 -5.92 4.01 29.21
N LEU A 841 -5.75 5.13 28.50
CA LEU A 841 -4.74 5.30 27.46
C LEU A 841 -3.30 5.08 27.98
N ILE A 842 -2.99 5.55 29.20
CA ILE A 842 -1.66 5.38 29.80
C ILE A 842 -1.26 3.91 30.01
N ARG A 843 -2.23 2.99 30.04
CA ARG A 843 -2.01 1.55 30.17
C ARG A 843 -1.69 0.87 28.83
N SER A 844 -1.84 1.57 27.71
CA SER A 844 -1.63 0.99 26.39
C SER A 844 -0.14 0.75 26.12
N ALA A 845 0.18 -0.43 25.59
CA ALA A 845 1.53 -0.77 25.16
C ALA A 845 1.98 0.03 23.92
N LEU A 846 1.04 0.64 23.20
CA LEU A 846 1.29 1.42 21.98
C LEU A 846 1.67 2.88 22.28
N LEU A 847 1.55 3.33 23.54
CA LEU A 847 1.79 4.71 23.92
C LEU A 847 3.29 5.05 23.88
N GLN A 848 3.69 5.89 22.92
CA GLN A 848 5.06 6.38 22.74
C GLN A 848 5.10 7.70 21.95
N GLY A 849 6.25 8.37 21.95
CA GLY A 849 6.49 9.60 21.19
C GLY A 849 5.50 10.73 21.52
N ARG A 850 4.97 11.39 20.49
CA ARG A 850 4.08 12.56 20.63
C ARG A 850 2.82 12.29 21.47
N ALA A 851 2.28 11.07 21.46
CA ALA A 851 1.12 10.71 22.27
C ALA A 851 1.42 10.74 23.77
N LEU A 852 2.60 10.26 24.17
CA LEU A 852 3.05 10.32 25.55
C LEU A 852 3.36 11.75 25.98
N GLU A 853 4.00 12.55 25.11
CA GLU A 853 4.28 13.97 25.37
C GLU A 853 2.98 14.78 25.55
N ALA A 854 1.96 14.56 24.71
CA ALA A 854 0.67 15.21 24.83
C ALA A 854 -0.02 14.85 26.17
N LEU A 855 0.07 13.59 26.58
CA LEU A 855 -0.46 13.12 27.86
C LEU A 855 0.26 13.74 29.06
N GLN A 856 1.59 13.85 29.02
CA GLN A 856 2.39 14.53 30.04
C GLN A 856 2.00 16.02 30.16
N LYS A 857 1.85 16.72 29.03
CA LYS A 857 1.40 18.12 28.99
C LYS A 857 -0.03 18.27 29.52
N PHE A 858 -0.91 17.30 29.24
CA PHE A 858 -2.27 17.27 29.78
C PHE A 858 -2.27 17.17 31.31
N PHE A 859 -1.53 16.22 31.90
CA PHE A 859 -1.45 16.10 33.37
C PHE A 859 -0.83 17.33 34.05
N THR A 860 0.15 17.96 33.39
CA THR A 860 0.74 19.24 33.84
C THR A 860 -0.32 20.34 33.92
N ALA A 861 -1.10 20.53 32.86
CA ALA A 861 -2.15 21.54 32.85
C ALA A 861 -3.27 21.22 33.84
N LEU A 862 -3.62 19.94 33.99
CA LEU A 862 -4.68 19.50 34.90
C LEU A 862 -4.34 19.81 36.37
N VAL A 863 -3.10 19.56 36.82
CA VAL A 863 -2.70 19.86 38.21
C VAL A 863 -2.60 21.36 38.48
N GLN A 864 -2.25 22.15 37.47
CA GLN A 864 -2.19 23.62 37.56
C GLN A 864 -3.60 24.26 37.57
N SER A 865 -4.60 23.63 36.96
CA SER A 865 -5.97 24.15 36.85
C SER A 865 -6.78 24.18 38.18
N ALA A 866 -6.19 23.79 39.31
CA ALA A 866 -6.78 23.74 40.66
C ALA A 866 -8.07 22.91 40.85
N ASN A 867 -8.59 22.24 39.82
CA ASN A 867 -9.85 21.48 39.86
C ASN A 867 -9.70 20.03 40.38
N THR A 868 -8.48 19.51 40.40
CA THR A 868 -8.15 18.19 40.95
C THR A 868 -6.93 18.31 41.84
N THR A 869 -6.98 17.75 43.05
CA THR A 869 -5.84 17.83 43.97
C THR A 869 -4.73 16.91 43.51
N PHE A 870 -3.48 17.34 43.68
CA PHE A 870 -2.28 16.56 43.33
C PHE A 870 -2.33 15.13 43.90
N GLU A 871 -2.77 14.99 45.14
CA GLU A 871 -2.82 13.73 45.87
C GLU A 871 -3.80 12.75 45.20
N THR A 872 -4.92 13.25 44.67
CA THR A 872 -5.89 12.42 43.95
C THR A 872 -5.36 11.99 42.57
N LEU A 873 -4.68 12.88 41.83
CA LEU A 873 -4.08 12.54 40.54
C LEU A 873 -2.93 11.54 40.68
N LEU A 874 -2.04 11.78 41.65
CA LEU A 874 -0.94 10.89 41.99
C LEU A 874 -1.48 9.50 42.40
N GLY A 875 -2.49 9.47 43.27
CA GLY A 875 -3.16 8.24 43.68
C GLY A 875 -3.78 7.50 42.49
N SER A 876 -4.44 8.19 41.57
CA SER A 876 -4.99 7.60 40.35
C SER A 876 -3.91 7.02 39.42
N LEU A 877 -2.83 7.74 39.15
CA LEU A 877 -1.71 7.27 38.32
C LEU A 877 -0.97 6.07 38.94
N ILE A 878 -0.73 6.09 40.25
CA ILE A 878 -0.10 4.94 40.91
C ILE A 878 -1.07 3.74 40.93
N SER A 879 -2.38 3.99 41.06
CA SER A 879 -3.38 2.92 41.03
C SER A 879 -3.51 2.24 39.65
N THR A 880 -3.25 2.94 38.54
CA THR A 880 -3.27 2.32 37.21
C THR A 880 -2.11 1.35 36.98
N ALA A 881 -1.04 1.45 37.79
CA ALA A 881 0.05 0.49 37.80
C ALA A 881 -0.29 -0.83 38.53
N LYS A 882 -1.42 -0.91 39.26
CA LYS A 882 -1.85 -2.15 39.93
C LYS A 882 -2.40 -3.15 38.92
N GLN A 883 -2.00 -4.42 39.04
CA GLN A 883 -2.42 -5.51 38.14
C GLN A 883 -3.94 -5.68 38.16
N SER A 884 -4.59 -5.68 36.98
CA SER A 884 -5.94 -6.23 36.83
C SER A 884 -5.86 -7.75 36.73
N GLN A 885 -6.82 -8.46 37.35
CA GLN A 885 -6.83 -9.90 37.58
C GLN A 885 -6.77 -10.83 36.33
N LEU A 886 -6.57 -10.30 35.11
CA LEU A 886 -6.64 -11.04 33.84
C LEU A 886 -5.44 -10.85 32.89
N GLY A 887 -4.33 -10.28 33.35
CA GLY A 887 -3.10 -10.18 32.55
C GLY A 887 -2.13 -9.11 33.07
N GLY A 888 -0.82 -9.37 32.99
CA GLY A 888 0.21 -8.41 33.41
C GLY A 888 0.21 -7.14 32.56
N LEU A 889 0.48 -5.99 33.17
CA LEU A 889 0.70 -4.71 32.47
C LEU A 889 1.97 -4.79 31.61
N ALA A 890 1.94 -4.24 30.40
CA ALA A 890 3.11 -4.14 29.55
C ALA A 890 4.21 -3.26 30.18
N LYS A 891 5.49 -3.61 30.01
CA LYS A 891 6.63 -2.82 30.53
C LYS A 891 6.61 -1.36 30.07
N GLN A 892 6.19 -1.12 28.83
CA GLN A 892 6.02 0.22 28.25
C GLN A 892 4.97 1.07 28.99
N ALA A 893 3.90 0.45 29.49
CA ALA A 893 2.86 1.15 30.25
C ALA A 893 3.40 1.63 31.61
N LEU A 894 4.23 0.81 32.28
CA LEU A 894 4.86 1.19 33.54
C LEU A 894 5.83 2.36 33.37
N SER A 895 6.62 2.37 32.29
CA SER A 895 7.48 3.53 31.95
C SER A 895 6.65 4.79 31.66
N SER A 896 5.56 4.66 30.87
CA SER A 896 4.65 5.78 30.58
C SER A 896 4.02 6.37 31.84
N ILE A 897 3.59 5.53 32.78
CA ILE A 897 3.06 5.95 34.08
C ILE A 897 4.13 6.70 34.88
N ALA A 898 5.33 6.14 34.99
CA ALA A 898 6.44 6.76 35.72
C ALA A 898 6.81 8.14 35.16
N GLN A 899 6.85 8.28 33.84
CA GLN A 899 7.11 9.56 33.18
C GLN A 899 6.01 10.59 33.47
N CYS A 900 4.73 10.20 33.44
CA CYS A 900 3.62 11.10 33.77
C CYS A 900 3.62 11.49 35.25
N VAL A 901 3.96 10.56 36.16
CA VAL A 901 4.12 10.86 37.59
C VAL A 901 5.24 11.87 37.81
N ALA A 902 6.38 11.69 37.15
CA ALA A 902 7.50 12.61 37.26
C ALA A 902 7.12 14.03 36.81
N VAL A 903 6.50 14.17 35.64
CA VAL A 903 6.02 15.46 35.12
C VAL A 903 4.97 16.09 36.05
N LEU A 904 4.04 15.30 36.58
CA LEU A 904 3.04 15.75 37.55
C LEU A 904 3.68 16.30 38.83
N CYS A 905 4.69 15.61 39.38
CA CYS A 905 5.40 16.03 40.59
C CYS A 905 6.12 17.36 40.40
N LEU A 906 6.78 17.54 39.26
CA LEU A 906 7.48 18.79 38.93
C LEU A 906 6.50 19.95 38.76
N ALA A 907 5.36 19.70 38.12
CA ALA A 907 4.31 20.69 37.92
C ALA A 907 3.62 21.12 39.23
N ALA A 908 3.56 20.23 40.23
CA ALA A 908 2.91 20.49 41.52
C ALA A 908 3.77 21.29 42.51
N GLY A 909 5.06 21.48 42.22
CA GLY A 909 6.01 22.25 43.04
C GLY A 909 6.92 21.39 43.94
N ASP A 910 8.01 22.00 44.40
CA ASP A 910 9.13 21.29 45.03
C ASP A 910 8.76 20.54 46.31
N GLN A 911 7.88 21.11 47.13
CA GLN A 911 7.45 20.49 48.39
C GLN A 911 6.69 19.18 48.15
N LYS A 912 5.77 19.15 47.17
CA LYS A 912 4.98 17.96 46.84
C LYS A 912 5.83 16.89 46.16
N CYS A 913 6.79 17.33 45.33
CA CYS A 913 7.79 16.45 44.75
C CYS A 913 8.65 15.77 45.84
N ALA A 914 9.14 16.52 46.84
CA ALA A 914 9.91 15.97 47.96
C ALA A 914 9.11 14.94 48.78
N LEU A 915 7.86 15.25 49.13
CA LEU A 915 6.96 14.30 49.82
C LEU A 915 6.70 13.03 49.00
N THR A 916 6.64 13.14 47.67
CA THR A 916 6.47 11.98 46.80
C THR A 916 7.73 11.13 46.79
N ILE A 917 8.92 11.74 46.77
CA ILE A 917 10.19 11.02 46.87
C ILE A 917 10.28 10.27 48.21
N GLU A 918 9.96 10.91 49.33
CA GLU A 918 9.93 10.27 50.65
C GLU A 918 8.95 9.09 50.70
N MET A 919 7.77 9.23 50.07
CA MET A 919 6.80 8.14 49.94
C MET A 919 7.36 6.97 49.11
N LEU A 920 8.06 7.26 48.01
CA LEU A 920 8.68 6.24 47.15
C LEU A 920 9.83 5.52 47.85
N GLU A 921 10.68 6.25 48.59
CA GLU A 921 11.73 5.68 49.44
C GLU A 921 11.14 4.80 50.54
N GLY A 922 10.04 5.23 51.16
CA GLY A 922 9.30 4.43 52.14
C GLY A 922 8.80 3.10 51.58
N ILE A 923 8.37 3.06 50.31
CA ILE A 923 7.95 1.82 49.62
C ILE A 923 9.14 0.88 49.38
N LEU A 924 10.32 1.42 49.08
CA LEU A 924 11.53 0.62 48.84
C LEU A 924 12.12 0.06 50.15
N ASN A 925 12.04 0.80 51.24
CA ASN A 925 12.55 0.42 52.55
C ASN A 925 11.61 -0.53 53.34
N ASP A 926 10.38 -0.77 52.86
CA ASP A 926 9.45 -1.69 53.48
C ASP A 926 9.81 -3.16 53.19
N VAL A 927 10.64 -3.72 54.09
CA VAL A 927 11.13 -5.11 54.09
C VAL A 927 9.98 -6.15 54.15
N SER A 928 8.77 -5.74 54.55
CA SER A 928 7.61 -6.64 54.66
C SER A 928 6.75 -6.73 53.39
N SER A 929 7.03 -5.91 52.38
CA SER A 929 6.22 -5.83 51.16
C SER A 929 6.58 -6.95 50.16
N THR A 930 5.69 -7.93 49.99
CA THR A 930 5.77 -8.94 48.91
C THR A 930 5.28 -8.40 47.56
N ASP A 931 4.98 -7.09 47.47
CA ASP A 931 4.37 -6.45 46.32
C ASP A 931 5.44 -5.92 45.35
N THR A 932 6.02 -6.86 44.60
CA THR A 932 7.09 -6.60 43.62
C THR A 932 6.69 -5.56 42.57
N ALA A 933 5.40 -5.43 42.27
CA ALA A 933 4.88 -4.43 41.34
C ALA A 933 4.98 -3.00 41.89
N LYS A 934 4.71 -2.81 43.20
CA LYS A 934 4.88 -1.50 43.86
C LYS A 934 6.34 -1.07 43.93
N GLN A 935 7.25 -1.99 44.24
CA GLN A 935 8.69 -1.71 44.24
C GLN A 935 9.19 -1.34 42.84
N HIS A 936 8.74 -2.08 41.82
CA HIS A 936 9.11 -1.81 40.43
C HIS A 936 8.64 -0.43 39.93
N ILE A 937 7.38 -0.06 40.14
CA ILE A 937 6.90 1.28 39.75
C ILE A 937 7.57 2.38 40.57
N ALA A 938 7.90 2.13 41.84
CA ALA A 938 8.57 3.11 42.68
C ALA A 938 9.98 3.46 42.15
N LEU A 939 10.75 2.44 41.75
CA LEU A 939 12.06 2.63 41.13
C LEU A 939 11.97 3.39 39.80
N LEU A 940 11.01 3.05 38.93
CA LEU A 940 10.82 3.76 37.67
C LEU A 940 10.44 5.23 37.89
N CYS A 941 9.48 5.52 38.78
CA CYS A 941 9.10 6.89 39.12
C CYS A 941 10.28 7.68 39.68
N LEU A 942 11.09 7.06 40.54
CA LEU A 942 12.26 7.71 41.12
C LEU A 942 13.33 8.04 40.07
N GLY A 943 13.57 7.12 39.13
CA GLY A 943 14.42 7.36 37.97
C GLY A 943 13.95 8.53 37.12
N GLU A 944 12.66 8.55 36.76
CA GLU A 944 12.10 9.60 35.91
C GLU A 944 12.07 10.98 36.59
N ILE A 945 11.85 11.04 37.91
CA ILE A 945 11.98 12.29 38.67
C ILE A 945 13.45 12.72 38.70
N GLY A 946 14.36 11.79 39.02
CA GLY A 946 15.80 12.05 39.11
C GLY A 946 16.44 12.46 37.79
N ARG A 947 15.89 12.02 36.66
CA ARG A 947 16.30 12.50 35.32
C ARG A 947 16.07 13.99 35.13
N ARG A 948 14.95 14.51 35.67
CA ARG A 948 14.45 15.86 35.40
C ARG A 948 14.77 16.86 36.51
N LYS A 949 15.13 16.37 37.70
CA LYS A 949 15.41 17.20 38.88
C LYS A 949 16.54 16.61 39.69
N ASP A 950 17.42 17.48 40.19
CA ASP A 950 18.50 17.09 41.09
C ASP A 950 17.95 16.56 42.43
N LEU A 951 18.30 15.32 42.76
CA LEU A 951 17.94 14.63 44.01
C LEU A 951 19.06 14.65 45.04
N SER A 952 20.15 15.40 44.81
CA SER A 952 21.33 15.43 45.69
C SER A 952 21.03 15.87 47.13
N ASN A 953 19.96 16.63 47.34
CA ASN A 953 19.47 17.10 48.63
C ASN A 953 18.78 16.01 49.48
N HIS A 954 18.38 14.89 48.87
CA HIS A 954 17.81 13.74 49.57
C HIS A 954 18.95 12.84 50.10
N VAL A 955 18.78 12.35 51.33
CA VAL A 955 19.84 11.63 52.04
C VAL A 955 19.99 10.21 51.50
N GLN A 956 21.12 9.93 50.85
CA GLN A 956 21.56 8.59 50.43
C GLN A 956 20.61 7.83 49.48
N ILE A 957 19.90 8.54 48.61
CA ILE A 957 18.99 7.94 47.63
C ILE A 957 19.68 6.92 46.72
N GLU A 958 20.95 7.18 46.41
CA GLU A 958 21.83 6.28 45.64
C GLU A 958 22.04 4.92 46.32
N ASN A 959 22.10 4.87 47.65
CA ASN A 959 22.28 3.63 48.41
C ASN A 959 20.98 2.83 48.44
N THR A 960 19.83 3.49 48.66
CA THR A 960 18.49 2.87 48.64
C THR A 960 18.22 2.17 47.30
N VAL A 961 18.62 2.79 46.18
CA VAL A 961 18.48 2.19 44.84
C VAL A 961 19.44 1.02 44.64
N ILE A 962 20.69 1.11 45.11
CA ILE A 962 21.67 0.02 44.99
C ILE A 962 21.28 -1.20 45.85
N GLU A 963 20.68 -1.01 47.02
CA GLU A 963 20.18 -2.12 47.84
C GLU A 963 19.17 -2.99 47.07
N SER A 964 18.40 -2.37 46.16
CA SER A 964 17.46 -3.08 45.29
C SER A 964 18.14 -4.02 44.27
N PHE A 965 19.46 -3.91 44.03
CA PHE A 965 20.21 -4.85 43.18
C PHE A 965 20.30 -6.25 43.80
N GLN A 966 20.07 -6.38 45.10
CA GLN A 966 20.06 -7.65 45.83
C GLN A 966 18.71 -8.37 45.76
N SER A 967 17.70 -7.75 45.13
CA SER A 967 16.36 -8.33 44.98
C SER A 967 16.38 -9.67 44.22
N PRO A 968 15.52 -10.65 44.56
CA PRO A 968 15.41 -11.90 43.80
C PRO A 968 14.75 -11.71 42.42
N SER A 969 14.11 -10.57 42.15
CA SER A 969 13.44 -10.28 40.86
C SER A 969 14.37 -9.54 39.89
N GLU A 970 14.62 -10.12 38.72
CA GLU A 970 15.37 -9.45 37.64
C GLU A 970 14.69 -8.17 37.15
N GLU A 971 13.36 -8.07 37.23
CA GLU A 971 12.65 -6.85 36.85
C GLU A 971 12.96 -5.69 37.80
N ILE A 972 13.06 -5.97 39.10
CA ILE A 972 13.43 -4.97 40.11
C ILE A 972 14.90 -4.55 39.94
N LYS A 973 15.81 -5.51 39.69
CA LYS A 973 17.22 -5.19 39.41
C LYS A 973 17.37 -4.30 38.17
N SER A 974 16.65 -4.60 37.10
CA SER A 974 16.64 -3.80 35.88
C SER A 974 16.06 -2.40 36.11
N ALA A 975 14.94 -2.29 36.83
CA ALA A 975 14.34 -1.00 37.19
C ALA A 975 15.24 -0.16 38.11
N ALA A 976 15.97 -0.79 39.04
CA ALA A 976 16.94 -0.11 39.89
C ALA A 976 18.13 0.40 39.08
N SER A 977 18.64 -0.40 38.14
CA SER A 977 19.70 0.03 37.21
C SER A 977 19.24 1.22 36.36
N TYR A 978 18.03 1.15 35.82
CA TYR A 978 17.39 2.25 35.09
C TYR A 978 17.27 3.51 35.94
N ALA A 979 16.81 3.37 37.20
CA ALA A 979 16.63 4.48 38.12
C ALA A 979 17.97 5.17 38.44
N LEU A 980 19.00 4.39 38.78
CA LEU A 980 20.33 4.92 39.11
C LEU A 980 20.96 5.68 37.93
N GLY A 981 20.84 5.15 36.72
CA GLY A 981 21.34 5.82 35.50
C GLY A 981 20.61 7.14 35.23
N ASN A 982 19.29 7.16 35.37
CA ASN A 982 18.49 8.36 35.16
C ASN A 982 18.68 9.41 36.28
N ILE A 983 18.82 9.01 37.55
CA ILE A 983 19.17 9.92 38.65
C ILE A 983 20.52 10.59 38.39
N ALA A 984 21.48 9.86 37.81
CA ALA A 984 22.78 10.42 37.48
C ALA A 984 22.71 11.53 36.42
N VAL A 985 21.72 11.50 35.52
CA VAL A 985 21.49 12.59 34.54
C VAL A 985 21.08 13.89 35.25
N GLY A 986 20.31 13.83 36.32
CA GLY A 986 19.88 15.01 37.07
C GLY A 986 21.01 15.75 37.79
N ASN A 987 22.06 15.04 38.22
CA ASN A 987 23.28 15.64 38.76
C ASN A 987 24.52 14.76 38.49
N LEU A 988 25.09 14.95 37.31
CA LEU A 988 26.22 14.18 36.84
C LEU A 988 27.45 14.30 37.75
N SER A 989 27.65 15.48 38.36
CA SER A 989 28.83 15.76 39.18
C SER A 989 28.91 14.92 40.45
N LYS A 990 27.77 14.56 41.05
CA LYS A 990 27.69 13.75 42.26
C LYS A 990 27.61 12.26 41.93
N TYR A 991 26.72 11.88 41.01
CA TYR A 991 26.32 10.49 40.82
C TYR A 991 27.17 9.72 39.80
N LEU A 992 27.78 10.39 38.81
CA LEU A 992 28.65 9.70 37.85
C LEU A 992 29.94 9.18 38.52
N PRO A 993 30.67 9.97 39.34
CA PRO A 993 31.82 9.44 40.08
C PRO A 993 31.44 8.28 41.00
N PHE A 994 30.26 8.35 41.62
CA PHE A 994 29.74 7.28 42.46
C PHE A 994 29.49 5.98 41.67
N ILE A 995 28.85 6.06 40.49
CA ILE A 995 28.63 4.87 39.65
C ILE A 995 29.96 4.25 39.22
N LEU A 996 30.95 5.08 38.82
CA LEU A 996 32.27 4.60 38.43
C LEU A 996 33.03 3.95 39.58
N ASP A 997 33.01 4.56 40.77
CA ASP A 997 33.64 3.99 41.97
C ASP A 997 32.98 2.65 42.37
N GLN A 998 31.65 2.53 42.25
CA GLN A 998 30.96 1.26 42.49
C GLN A 998 31.30 0.19 41.44
N ILE A 999 31.56 0.57 40.18
CA ILE A 999 32.00 -0.37 39.13
C ILE A 999 33.38 -0.94 39.47
N ASP A 1000 34.29 -0.10 39.96
CA ASP A 1000 35.65 -0.50 40.32
C ASP A 1000 35.69 -1.34 41.61
N ASN A 1001 34.78 -1.07 42.56
CA ASN A 1001 34.81 -1.66 43.91
C ASN A 1001 33.84 -2.84 44.13
N GLN A 1002 32.74 -2.99 43.38
CA GLN A 1002 31.76 -4.07 43.61
C GLN A 1002 32.09 -5.37 42.85
N GLN A 1003 32.18 -6.49 43.57
CA GLN A 1003 32.30 -7.83 42.96
C GLN A 1003 30.96 -8.48 42.56
N LYS A 1004 29.82 -7.96 43.03
CA LYS A 1004 28.49 -8.53 42.77
C LYS A 1004 27.69 -7.60 41.85
N ASN A 1005 27.31 -8.11 40.68
CA ASN A 1005 26.48 -7.47 39.64
C ASN A 1005 27.08 -6.26 38.86
N PRO A 1006 28.33 -6.31 38.37
CA PRO A 1006 28.93 -5.22 37.58
C PRO A 1006 28.15 -4.88 36.30
N TYR A 1007 27.40 -5.85 35.76
CA TYR A 1007 26.57 -5.66 34.56
C TYR A 1007 25.42 -4.64 34.77
N LEU A 1008 24.84 -4.55 35.97
CA LEU A 1008 23.75 -3.61 36.27
C LEU A 1008 24.26 -2.17 36.33
N LEU A 1009 25.46 -1.95 36.88
CA LEU A 1009 26.09 -0.63 36.92
C LEU A 1009 26.52 -0.16 35.53
N LEU A 1010 27.05 -1.08 34.69
CA LEU A 1010 27.32 -0.79 33.28
C LEU A 1010 26.04 -0.45 32.50
N HIS A 1011 24.92 -1.12 32.82
CA HIS A 1011 23.62 -0.79 32.24
C HIS A 1011 23.12 0.59 32.70
N SER A 1012 23.33 0.96 33.97
CA SER A 1012 23.05 2.33 34.46
C SER A 1012 23.87 3.39 33.73
N LEU A 1013 25.16 3.12 33.50
CA LEU A 1013 26.04 4.01 32.75
C LEU A 1013 25.59 4.15 31.28
N LYS A 1014 25.19 3.04 30.65
CA LYS A 1014 24.62 3.04 29.30
C LYS A 1014 23.35 3.89 29.23
N GLU A 1015 22.47 3.78 30.22
CA GLU A 1015 21.23 4.57 30.28
C GLU A 1015 21.51 6.07 30.43
N ALA A 1016 22.47 6.44 31.30
CA ALA A 1016 22.92 7.83 31.43
C ALA A 1016 23.47 8.36 30.09
N GLY A 1017 24.29 7.57 29.38
CA GLY A 1017 24.82 7.91 28.06
C GLY A 1017 23.73 8.07 26.99
N ASN A 1018 22.76 7.15 26.94
CA ASN A 1018 21.63 7.21 26.02
C ASN A 1018 20.77 8.48 26.24
N CYS A 1019 20.52 8.84 27.50
CA CYS A 1019 19.75 10.03 27.84
C CYS A 1019 20.47 11.33 27.46
N MET A 1020 21.80 11.38 27.59
CA MET A 1020 22.61 12.55 27.20
C MET A 1020 22.72 12.72 25.68
N ALA A 1021 22.60 11.66 24.88
CA ALA A 1021 22.62 11.77 23.42
C ALA A 1021 21.29 12.33 22.84
N VAL A 1022 20.23 12.36 23.65
CA VAL A 1022 18.87 12.79 23.26
C VAL A 1022 18.54 14.21 23.81
N CYS A 1023 19.30 14.70 24.78
CA CYS A 1023 19.26 16.09 25.24
C CYS A 1023 20.26 16.95 24.45
#